data_AF-A0A4Q4MLP1-F1
#
_entry.id   AF-A0A4Q4MLP1-F1
#
_cell.length_a   1.000
_cell.length_b   1.000
_cell.length_c   1.000
_cell.angle_alpha   90.00
_cell.angle_beta   90.00
_cell.angle_gamma   90.00
#
_symmetry.space_group_name_H-M   'P 1'
#
loop_
_entity.id
_entity.type
_entity.pdbx_description
1 polymer ?
#
loop_
_entity_poly.entity_id
_entity_poly.type
_entity_poly.pdbx_seq_one_letter_code
_entity_poly.pdbx_strand_id
1 'polypeptide(L)'
;MEHDQPKVKANKLLKWLDDNGAEIHRQPGSERLPGPFEWIPETSEFQGWLSNGPPTLLLVGRPGSGKTTAASLVVDTLLRQDHLGRRVGVAFLHVGTGKKKRNAMQLLRSLLYQLGQRLASSYIRSRNHPPMEDVLDILSETTPNPSQGDIVSQILPKVIDKFDRVYVVVDELDQMTENRRRLYSSLLGLRNENLRLFLTTCHSPDEESRLHKDPQILISGANVGKDLDTYITKRLTDLPKFISYRPTVERRVKKRVMEDANELILAAKLLMDGLMNMRGANIEPKLESTGDLLKELFERFITRVQEFDDTKQNFAKEILAWLLLMKRPMREAEMRYILKRDSDGSILGSNKAVNYERFVGLCKDFNILIYDKHSDRFAILRPASQYLLSTLDDWCPGAKTTVARRCLEFLALDEFSKGPCKTDAEYESRLQNYKLYKYAARHWVDHLQDLQNVPTILIRSFFMDKNKVASASQVMSVSDQRPPQSDYSQRFDPSESGLHLAAQVGSTSVLARLLEEKPSTAQEDTKGRTPLWCAIEYDRQEAMKLLSLVDRTTFTRLLERKQFSIASALIRAAGSSIRDTVSNTALHIGVIKRDMNIVRLSLECDIAIDEKGMNGHTAIELAMGLGYSDVIVLLLNHSPDTSRITAQNWLQAFGKRTESSKPFVIQLEEDVLRRKEIDFHIVERFQMKEFPMQYLKRRLLTFPNSSGWPDYDGGIWKVNSLIYAFPILPAYGISPIHDTQRCSIFAGVPSQAPSGTVNLFRYKLKELMISWDVEIRPDLDGDNRWVSIEHWSTLRKGSIPDSGMAFLDDLIKELIMGWLEFCDQIDIYLLKLRLRVLDANGKSRSVIDELLEDATTWIHLRRGHRGQVDTLRNFFKGYQNKVYEDEGSKLVASTIQEFSSTIQSRFDKFDEDSSALIQLEFNLTSIRESQKSNSLSISMKRLSWITFVFLPLTFVSGLFGMNVNILADNPPWWWYLIFMSGTLSLTMLVWLTCRKYPALEDKVDAKLSWLKPNHAGKKIRDVELDLLSQERKDR
;
A
#
# COMPACT_ATOMS: atom_id res chain seq x y z
N MET A 1 -59.23 -59.25 -43.99
CA MET A 1 -58.07 -58.59 -43.36
C MET A 1 -56.88 -58.39 -44.32
N GLU A 2 -57.06 -58.46 -45.65
CA GLU A 2 -55.95 -58.32 -46.63
C GLU A 2 -55.91 -56.99 -47.39
N HIS A 3 -56.88 -56.09 -47.19
CA HIS A 3 -56.95 -54.83 -47.94
C HIS A 3 -56.08 -53.67 -47.41
N ASP A 4 -55.34 -53.85 -46.30
CA ASP A 4 -54.54 -52.78 -45.67
C ASP A 4 -53.01 -52.90 -45.85
N GLN A 5 -52.48 -54.02 -46.37
CA GLN A 5 -51.03 -54.19 -46.54
C GLN A 5 -50.36 -53.17 -47.50
N PRO A 6 -50.95 -52.80 -48.66
CA PRO A 6 -50.37 -51.80 -49.55
C PRO A 6 -50.30 -50.41 -48.90
N LYS A 7 -51.36 -50.02 -48.19
CA LYS A 7 -51.45 -48.75 -47.44
C LYS A 7 -50.43 -48.67 -46.32
N VAL A 8 -50.19 -49.76 -45.59
CA VAL A 8 -49.17 -49.80 -44.52
C VAL A 8 -47.75 -49.71 -45.10
N LYS A 9 -47.47 -50.36 -46.24
CA LYS A 9 -46.16 -50.29 -46.92
C LYS A 9 -45.91 -48.88 -47.48
N ALA A 10 -46.92 -48.29 -48.13
CA ALA A 10 -46.93 -46.91 -48.61
C ALA A 10 -46.65 -45.90 -47.47
N ASN A 11 -47.35 -46.03 -46.34
CA ASN A 11 -47.18 -45.14 -45.19
C ASN A 11 -45.79 -45.27 -44.54
N LYS A 12 -45.21 -46.48 -44.45
CA LYS A 12 -43.83 -46.67 -43.98
C LYS A 12 -42.80 -46.01 -44.90
N LEU A 13 -43.03 -46.11 -46.22
CA LEU A 13 -42.11 -45.57 -47.23
C LEU A 13 -42.21 -44.05 -47.32
N LEU A 14 -43.41 -43.48 -47.16
CA LEU A 14 -43.62 -42.04 -47.01
C LEU A 14 -42.97 -41.50 -45.74
N LYS A 15 -43.11 -42.20 -44.61
CA LYS A 15 -42.43 -41.85 -43.36
C LYS A 15 -40.90 -41.96 -43.47
N TRP A 16 -40.39 -42.80 -44.37
CA TRP A 16 -38.96 -42.86 -44.69
C TRP A 16 -38.58 -41.70 -45.63
N LEU A 17 -39.35 -41.36 -46.65
CA LEU A 17 -39.02 -40.23 -47.52
C LEU A 17 -39.09 -38.88 -46.81
N ASP A 18 -40.00 -38.73 -45.85
CA ASP A 18 -40.20 -37.50 -45.10
C ASP A 18 -39.08 -37.28 -44.06
N ASP A 19 -38.16 -36.35 -44.36
CA ASP A 19 -37.12 -35.88 -43.44
C ASP A 19 -37.48 -34.52 -42.79
N ASN A 20 -38.75 -34.13 -42.87
CA ASN A 20 -39.27 -32.79 -42.55
C ASN A 20 -38.59 -31.67 -43.36
N GLY A 21 -37.95 -31.99 -44.49
CA GLY A 21 -37.22 -31.03 -45.31
C GLY A 21 -38.07 -30.19 -46.23
N ALA A 22 -39.20 -30.73 -46.67
CA ALA A 22 -40.23 -29.97 -47.37
C ALA A 22 -40.83 -28.86 -46.49
N GLU A 23 -40.79 -29.01 -45.16
CA GLU A 23 -41.30 -28.03 -44.20
C GLU A 23 -40.36 -26.85 -43.98
N ILE A 24 -39.06 -26.96 -44.31
CA ILE A 24 -38.10 -25.85 -44.09
C ILE A 24 -38.47 -24.63 -44.94
N HIS A 25 -38.98 -24.84 -46.17
CA HIS A 25 -39.54 -23.77 -47.01
C HIS A 25 -40.86 -23.19 -46.45
N ARG A 26 -41.62 -23.99 -45.68
CA ARG A 26 -42.95 -23.62 -45.17
C ARG A 26 -42.95 -23.14 -43.71
N GLN A 27 -41.86 -23.36 -42.97
CA GLN A 27 -41.77 -22.97 -41.57
C GLN A 27 -41.81 -21.43 -41.47
N PRO A 28 -42.70 -20.87 -40.62
CA PRO A 28 -42.82 -19.44 -40.39
C PRO A 28 -41.60 -18.82 -39.64
N GLY A 29 -40.48 -19.53 -39.56
CA GLY A 29 -39.17 -19.04 -39.09
C GLY A 29 -38.22 -18.62 -40.22
N SER A 30 -38.57 -18.86 -41.49
CA SER A 30 -38.01 -18.09 -42.60
C SER A 30 -38.74 -16.74 -42.62
N GLU A 31 -38.36 -15.83 -41.73
CA GLU A 31 -38.89 -14.46 -41.74
C GLU A 31 -38.56 -13.83 -43.09
N ARG A 32 -39.54 -13.92 -44.00
CA ARG A 32 -39.46 -13.43 -45.37
C ARG A 32 -39.16 -11.95 -45.30
N LEU A 33 -37.96 -11.55 -45.74
CA LEU A 33 -37.57 -10.15 -45.75
C LEU A 33 -38.41 -9.46 -46.85
N PRO A 34 -39.28 -8.49 -46.51
CA PRO A 34 -40.10 -7.84 -47.52
C PRO A 34 -39.25 -6.89 -48.34
N GLY A 35 -39.19 -7.05 -49.67
CA GLY A 35 -38.53 -6.12 -50.61
C GLY A 35 -37.22 -6.58 -51.25
N PRO A 36 -36.20 -7.05 -50.51
CA PRO A 36 -34.92 -7.46 -51.10
C PRO A 36 -35.04 -8.51 -52.20
N PHE A 37 -34.14 -8.45 -53.18
CA PHE A 37 -33.95 -9.45 -54.23
C PHE A 37 -35.06 -9.52 -55.30
N GLU A 38 -36.03 -8.61 -55.30
CA GLU A 38 -37.10 -8.54 -56.32
C GLU A 38 -36.56 -8.38 -57.75
N TRP A 39 -35.32 -7.89 -57.89
CA TRP A 39 -34.62 -7.77 -59.17
C TRP A 39 -34.11 -9.11 -59.72
N ILE A 40 -33.95 -10.16 -58.91
CA ILE A 40 -33.39 -11.45 -59.35
C ILE A 40 -34.23 -12.08 -60.47
N PRO A 41 -35.57 -12.20 -60.33
CA PRO A 41 -36.41 -12.67 -61.41
C PRO A 41 -36.35 -11.81 -62.67
N GLU A 42 -36.02 -10.53 -62.58
CA GLU A 42 -35.95 -9.59 -63.72
C GLU A 42 -34.64 -9.73 -64.51
N THR A 43 -33.64 -10.44 -63.98
CA THR A 43 -32.35 -10.62 -64.65
C THR A 43 -32.45 -11.45 -65.93
N SER A 44 -31.61 -11.11 -66.91
CA SER A 44 -31.52 -11.83 -68.18
C SER A 44 -31.12 -13.30 -67.99
N GLU A 45 -30.28 -13.55 -66.99
CA GLU A 45 -29.75 -14.84 -66.60
C GLU A 45 -30.87 -15.71 -66.02
N PHE A 46 -31.72 -15.15 -65.14
CA PHE A 46 -32.87 -15.87 -64.59
C PHE A 46 -33.94 -16.16 -65.64
N GLN A 47 -34.28 -15.18 -66.49
CA GLN A 47 -35.27 -15.36 -67.56
C GLN A 47 -34.78 -16.35 -68.64
N GLY A 48 -33.49 -16.32 -68.97
CA GLY A 48 -32.84 -17.31 -69.82
C GLY A 48 -32.89 -18.70 -69.18
N TRP A 49 -32.57 -18.80 -67.89
CA TRP A 49 -32.68 -20.05 -67.14
C TRP A 49 -34.12 -20.54 -66.94
N LEU A 50 -35.14 -19.69 -66.92
CA LEU A 50 -36.54 -20.13 -66.82
C LEU A 50 -37.03 -20.72 -68.16
N SER A 51 -36.60 -20.14 -69.29
CA SER A 51 -37.14 -20.41 -70.63
C SER A 51 -36.59 -21.67 -71.29
N ASN A 52 -35.36 -21.66 -71.84
CA ASN A 52 -34.67 -22.78 -72.51
C ASN A 52 -33.13 -22.60 -72.52
N GLY A 53 -32.60 -21.69 -71.69
CA GLY A 53 -31.16 -21.51 -71.49
C GLY A 53 -30.50 -22.65 -70.69
N PRO A 54 -29.26 -22.43 -70.19
CA PRO A 54 -28.47 -23.44 -69.50
C PRO A 54 -29.23 -24.14 -68.36
N PRO A 55 -29.03 -25.46 -68.15
CA PRO A 55 -29.77 -26.23 -67.16
C PRO A 55 -29.38 -25.89 -65.71
N THR A 56 -28.38 -25.05 -65.48
CA THR A 56 -27.96 -24.63 -64.14
C THR A 56 -27.71 -23.13 -64.08
N LEU A 57 -28.19 -22.52 -63.01
CA LEU A 57 -27.97 -21.11 -62.67
C LEU A 57 -27.41 -21.02 -61.25
N LEU A 58 -26.36 -20.23 -61.09
CA LEU A 58 -25.69 -20.04 -59.81
C LEU A 58 -26.06 -18.69 -59.21
N LEU A 59 -26.40 -18.67 -57.93
CA LEU A 59 -26.51 -17.45 -57.13
C LEU A 59 -25.31 -17.38 -56.19
N VAL A 60 -24.41 -16.44 -56.46
CA VAL A 60 -23.17 -16.26 -55.70
C VAL A 60 -23.32 -15.04 -54.79
N GLY A 61 -22.96 -15.17 -53.52
CA GLY A 61 -22.99 -14.04 -52.59
C GLY A 61 -22.33 -14.40 -51.27
N ARG A 62 -21.81 -13.42 -50.52
CA ARG A 62 -21.09 -13.68 -49.25
C ARG A 62 -21.99 -14.35 -48.19
N PRO A 63 -21.44 -15.04 -47.16
CA PRO A 63 -22.22 -15.48 -46.01
C PRO A 63 -23.03 -14.33 -45.41
N GLY A 64 -24.31 -14.56 -45.10
CA GLY A 64 -25.19 -13.51 -44.57
C GLY A 64 -25.72 -12.49 -45.61
N SER A 65 -25.40 -12.63 -46.89
CA SER A 65 -25.92 -11.76 -47.97
C SER A 65 -27.39 -12.03 -48.36
N GLY A 66 -28.09 -12.92 -47.64
CA GLY A 66 -29.50 -13.25 -47.89
C GLY A 66 -29.77 -14.26 -49.02
N LYS A 67 -28.79 -15.09 -49.40
CA LYS A 67 -28.94 -16.15 -50.42
C LYS A 67 -30.13 -17.08 -50.16
N THR A 68 -30.34 -17.53 -48.93
CA THR A 68 -31.49 -18.38 -48.56
C THR A 68 -32.82 -17.65 -48.78
N THR A 69 -32.89 -16.35 -48.48
CA THR A 69 -34.08 -15.53 -48.75
C THR A 69 -34.30 -15.39 -50.26
N ALA A 70 -33.25 -15.15 -51.04
CA ALA A 70 -33.32 -15.11 -52.49
C ALA A 70 -33.73 -16.47 -53.10
N ALA A 71 -33.21 -17.59 -52.59
CA ALA A 71 -33.60 -18.93 -53.00
C ALA A 71 -35.09 -19.19 -52.71
N SER A 72 -35.58 -18.77 -51.55
CA SER A 72 -37.00 -18.86 -51.21
C SER A 72 -37.87 -17.98 -52.12
N LEU A 73 -37.43 -16.77 -52.48
CA LEU A 73 -38.11 -15.89 -53.43
C LEU A 73 -38.20 -16.54 -54.82
N VAL A 74 -37.12 -17.19 -55.26
CA VAL A 74 -37.10 -17.97 -56.51
C VAL A 74 -38.12 -19.10 -56.46
N VAL A 75 -38.18 -19.88 -55.38
CA VAL A 75 -39.18 -20.94 -55.22
C VAL A 75 -40.61 -20.38 -55.26
N ASP A 76 -40.89 -19.29 -54.52
CA ASP A 76 -42.21 -18.65 -54.52
C ASP A 76 -42.58 -18.13 -55.93
N THR A 77 -41.63 -17.57 -56.67
CA THR A 77 -41.83 -17.12 -58.05
C THR A 77 -42.19 -18.29 -58.96
N LEU A 78 -41.47 -19.42 -58.83
CA LEU A 78 -41.74 -20.65 -59.59
C LEU A 78 -43.10 -21.27 -59.22
N LEU A 79 -43.51 -21.19 -57.94
CA LEU A 79 -44.79 -21.72 -57.48
C LEU A 79 -45.98 -20.83 -57.85
N ARG A 80 -45.80 -19.50 -57.98
CA ARG A 80 -46.86 -18.56 -58.38
C ARG A 80 -47.14 -18.56 -59.87
N GLN A 81 -46.23 -19.07 -60.69
CA GLN A 81 -46.40 -19.17 -62.16
C GLN A 81 -47.37 -20.31 -62.57
N ASP A 82 -48.47 -20.48 -61.84
CA ASP A 82 -49.54 -21.49 -62.00
C ASP A 82 -50.31 -21.39 -63.35
N HIS A 83 -49.79 -20.59 -64.29
CA HIS A 83 -50.28 -20.39 -65.66
C HIS A 83 -49.49 -21.17 -66.73
N LEU A 84 -48.42 -21.86 -66.36
CA LEU A 84 -47.79 -22.83 -67.24
C LEU A 84 -48.70 -24.06 -67.30
N GLY A 85 -49.49 -24.21 -68.36
CA GLY A 85 -50.37 -25.38 -68.61
C GLY A 85 -49.64 -26.71 -68.80
N ARG A 86 -48.61 -26.97 -68.00
CA ARG A 86 -47.63 -28.06 -68.05
C ARG A 86 -47.48 -28.68 -66.66
N ARG A 87 -47.16 -29.97 -66.60
CA ARG A 87 -46.82 -30.67 -65.35
C ARG A 87 -45.44 -30.20 -64.87
N VAL A 88 -45.40 -29.19 -64.01
CA VAL A 88 -44.15 -28.62 -63.45
C VAL A 88 -43.89 -29.15 -62.04
N GLY A 89 -42.70 -29.69 -61.81
CA GLY A 89 -42.18 -30.07 -60.50
C GLY A 89 -41.30 -28.96 -59.92
N VAL A 90 -41.51 -28.59 -58.66
CA VAL A 90 -40.65 -27.64 -57.93
C VAL A 90 -40.24 -28.25 -56.60
N ALA A 91 -38.95 -28.32 -56.33
CA ALA A 91 -38.38 -28.82 -55.08
C ALA A 91 -37.34 -27.86 -54.51
N PHE A 92 -37.33 -27.72 -53.18
CA PHE A 92 -36.39 -26.91 -52.42
C PHE A 92 -35.56 -27.80 -51.49
N LEU A 93 -34.24 -27.76 -51.65
CA LEU A 93 -33.28 -28.54 -50.86
C LEU A 93 -32.39 -27.60 -50.06
N HIS A 94 -32.55 -27.58 -48.75
CA HIS A 94 -31.71 -26.81 -47.84
C HIS A 94 -30.70 -27.74 -47.14
N VAL A 95 -29.41 -27.45 -47.32
CA VAL A 95 -28.30 -28.22 -46.72
C VAL A 95 -28.17 -27.96 -45.21
N GLY A 96 -28.26 -26.69 -44.81
CA GLY A 96 -28.15 -26.25 -43.42
C GLY A 96 -26.74 -26.26 -42.82
N THR A 97 -26.62 -25.66 -41.63
CA THR A 97 -25.35 -25.46 -40.91
C THR A 97 -25.32 -26.18 -39.54
N GLY A 98 -24.12 -26.50 -39.03
CA GLY A 98 -23.91 -27.03 -37.68
C GLY A 98 -24.65 -28.34 -37.40
N LYS A 99 -25.33 -28.44 -36.23
CA LYS A 99 -26.09 -29.65 -35.82
C LYS A 99 -27.30 -29.99 -36.69
N LYS A 100 -27.79 -29.05 -37.52
CA LYS A 100 -28.93 -29.24 -38.43
C LYS A 100 -28.52 -29.60 -39.87
N LYS A 101 -27.23 -29.81 -40.11
CA LYS A 101 -26.67 -30.12 -41.42
C LYS A 101 -27.18 -31.46 -41.95
N ARG A 102 -27.63 -31.45 -43.20
CA ARG A 102 -28.13 -32.65 -43.87
C ARG A 102 -27.07 -33.32 -44.71
N ASN A 103 -27.07 -34.65 -44.66
CA ASN A 103 -26.24 -35.45 -45.53
C ASN A 103 -26.88 -35.65 -46.91
N ALA A 104 -26.11 -36.15 -47.87
CA ALA A 104 -26.56 -36.37 -49.24
C ALA A 104 -27.81 -37.29 -49.34
N MET A 105 -27.94 -38.28 -48.46
CA MET A 105 -29.09 -39.19 -48.48
C MET A 105 -30.38 -38.49 -48.05
N GLN A 106 -30.31 -37.64 -47.02
CA GLN A 106 -31.45 -36.85 -46.54
C GLN A 106 -31.94 -35.88 -47.63
N LEU A 107 -31.03 -35.20 -48.32
CA LEU A 107 -31.37 -34.30 -49.42
C LEU A 107 -32.06 -35.03 -50.59
N LEU A 108 -31.56 -36.21 -50.98
CA LEU A 108 -32.16 -37.02 -52.04
C LEU A 108 -33.55 -37.57 -51.64
N ARG A 109 -33.73 -38.00 -50.39
CA ARG A 109 -35.05 -38.41 -49.84
C ARG A 109 -36.04 -37.25 -49.88
N SER A 110 -35.60 -36.05 -49.45
CA SER A 110 -36.41 -34.84 -49.48
C SER A 110 -36.81 -34.43 -50.89
N LEU A 111 -35.90 -34.58 -51.87
CA LEU A 111 -36.19 -34.32 -53.29
C LEU A 111 -37.29 -35.25 -53.81
N LEU A 112 -37.14 -36.56 -53.59
CA LEU A 112 -38.14 -37.55 -54.00
C LEU A 112 -39.50 -37.30 -53.34
N TYR A 113 -39.50 -36.99 -52.05
CA TYR A 113 -40.72 -36.67 -51.29
C TYR A 113 -41.45 -35.46 -51.88
N GLN A 114 -40.74 -34.35 -52.14
CA GLN A 114 -41.32 -33.12 -52.66
C GLN A 114 -41.85 -33.28 -54.09
N LEU A 115 -41.11 -33.98 -54.96
CA LEU A 115 -41.58 -34.27 -56.32
C LEU A 115 -42.79 -35.23 -56.29
N GLY A 116 -42.79 -36.24 -55.42
CA GLY A 116 -43.94 -37.13 -55.24
C GLY A 116 -45.20 -36.41 -54.75
N GLN A 117 -45.08 -35.50 -53.79
CA GLN A 117 -46.19 -34.63 -53.37
C GLN A 117 -46.72 -33.79 -54.54
N ARG A 118 -45.83 -33.26 -55.38
CA ARG A 118 -46.22 -32.42 -56.53
C ARG A 118 -46.95 -33.23 -57.60
N LEU A 119 -46.48 -34.43 -57.93
CA LEU A 119 -47.20 -35.36 -58.81
C LEU A 119 -48.61 -35.61 -58.27
N ALA A 120 -48.74 -36.03 -57.02
CA ALA A 120 -50.03 -36.28 -56.39
C ALA A 120 -50.97 -35.06 -56.45
N SER A 121 -50.45 -33.85 -56.20
CA SER A 121 -51.24 -32.61 -56.27
C SER A 121 -51.63 -32.19 -57.69
N SER A 122 -50.80 -32.51 -58.71
CA SER A 122 -51.08 -32.18 -60.12
C SER A 122 -52.24 -33.00 -60.69
N TYR A 123 -52.40 -34.24 -60.22
CA TYR A 123 -53.49 -35.13 -60.63
C TYR A 123 -54.85 -34.76 -60.00
N ILE A 124 -54.88 -34.09 -58.84
CA ILE A 124 -56.13 -33.62 -58.20
C ILE A 124 -56.86 -32.57 -59.08
N ARG A 125 -56.15 -31.85 -59.97
CA ARG A 125 -56.75 -30.91 -60.93
C ARG A 125 -57.28 -31.56 -62.21
N SER A 126 -56.95 -32.84 -62.49
CA SER A 126 -57.47 -33.60 -63.62
C SER A 126 -58.45 -34.66 -63.12
N ARG A 127 -59.66 -34.76 -63.69
CA ARG A 127 -60.75 -35.63 -63.18
C ARG A 127 -60.51 -37.15 -63.17
N ASN A 128 -59.28 -37.64 -63.40
CA ASN A 128 -58.88 -39.03 -63.23
C ASN A 128 -57.69 -39.11 -62.26
N HIS A 129 -57.87 -39.80 -61.14
CA HIS A 129 -56.81 -40.06 -60.16
C HIS A 129 -55.79 -41.08 -60.68
N PRO A 130 -54.50 -40.88 -60.38
CA PRO A 130 -53.72 -41.86 -59.66
C PRO A 130 -53.36 -41.30 -58.28
N PRO A 131 -53.45 -42.12 -57.21
CA PRO A 131 -52.91 -41.78 -55.91
C PRO A 131 -51.38 -41.69 -55.99
N MET A 132 -50.74 -41.38 -54.87
CA MET A 132 -49.29 -41.38 -54.62
C MET A 132 -48.56 -42.70 -54.99
N GLU A 133 -49.29 -43.69 -55.54
CA GLU A 133 -48.89 -45.03 -55.98
C GLU A 133 -47.85 -44.99 -57.10
N ASP A 134 -47.87 -44.09 -58.09
CA ASP A 134 -46.85 -44.08 -59.18
C ASP A 134 -45.39 -43.91 -58.69
N VAL A 135 -45.16 -43.08 -57.65
CA VAL A 135 -43.81 -42.91 -57.05
C VAL A 135 -43.51 -44.04 -56.08
N LEU A 136 -44.52 -44.51 -55.35
CA LEU A 136 -44.41 -45.62 -54.41
C LEU A 136 -44.21 -46.97 -55.12
N ASP A 137 -44.74 -47.13 -56.33
CA ASP A 137 -44.63 -48.32 -57.18
C ASP A 137 -43.21 -48.41 -57.73
N ILE A 138 -42.68 -47.32 -58.29
CA ILE A 138 -41.26 -47.21 -58.69
C ILE A 138 -40.33 -47.55 -57.51
N LEU A 139 -40.64 -47.04 -56.31
CA LEU A 139 -39.87 -47.33 -55.10
C LEU A 139 -40.05 -48.77 -54.61
N SER A 140 -41.25 -49.34 -54.74
CA SER A 140 -41.58 -50.69 -54.29
C SER A 140 -40.99 -51.79 -55.19
N GLU A 141 -40.83 -51.50 -56.49
CA GLU A 141 -40.21 -52.38 -57.50
C GLU A 141 -38.69 -52.48 -57.34
N THR A 142 -38.04 -51.42 -56.85
CA THR A 142 -36.57 -51.30 -56.93
C THR A 142 -35.86 -51.81 -55.67
N THR A 143 -36.30 -51.45 -54.44
CA THR A 143 -35.87 -52.02 -53.13
C THR A 143 -36.52 -51.26 -51.96
N PRO A 144 -36.77 -51.89 -50.78
CA PRO A 144 -37.37 -51.21 -49.62
C PRO A 144 -36.46 -50.18 -48.92
N ASN A 145 -35.16 -50.15 -49.22
CA ASN A 145 -34.17 -49.17 -48.74
C ASN A 145 -33.08 -48.95 -49.82
N PRO A 146 -33.34 -48.12 -50.85
CA PRO A 146 -32.41 -47.95 -51.97
C PRO A 146 -31.13 -47.19 -51.55
N SER A 147 -29.99 -47.53 -52.16
CA SER A 147 -28.73 -46.81 -51.93
C SER A 147 -28.74 -45.42 -52.59
N GLN A 148 -27.79 -44.55 -52.24
CA GLN A 148 -27.67 -43.23 -52.88
C GLN A 148 -27.46 -43.35 -54.40
N GLY A 149 -26.75 -44.38 -54.85
CA GLY A 149 -26.53 -44.66 -56.27
C GLY A 149 -27.83 -44.99 -56.97
N ASP A 150 -28.60 -45.93 -56.43
CA ASP A 150 -29.86 -46.41 -57.03
C ASP A 150 -30.90 -45.28 -57.15
N ILE A 151 -30.99 -44.42 -56.12
CA ILE A 151 -31.87 -43.25 -56.14
C ILE A 151 -31.53 -42.33 -57.32
N VAL A 152 -30.25 -42.06 -57.55
CA VAL A 152 -29.78 -41.14 -58.59
C VAL A 152 -29.86 -41.78 -59.98
N SER A 153 -29.46 -43.04 -60.15
CA SER A 153 -29.35 -43.65 -61.48
C SER A 153 -30.64 -44.29 -61.99
N GLN A 154 -31.54 -44.74 -61.12
CA GLN A 154 -32.71 -45.54 -61.53
C GLN A 154 -34.05 -44.89 -61.16
N ILE A 155 -34.14 -44.24 -60.00
CA ILE A 155 -35.42 -43.77 -59.44
C ILE A 155 -35.71 -42.33 -59.85
N LEU A 156 -34.81 -41.39 -59.56
CA LEU A 156 -35.01 -39.96 -59.87
C LEU A 156 -35.26 -39.68 -61.37
N PRO A 157 -34.54 -40.29 -62.33
CA PRO A 157 -34.81 -40.08 -63.76
C PRO A 157 -36.25 -40.44 -64.13
N LYS A 158 -36.74 -41.60 -63.69
CA LYS A 158 -38.13 -42.05 -63.94
C LYS A 158 -39.17 -41.10 -63.34
N VAL A 159 -38.90 -40.51 -62.18
CA VAL A 159 -39.79 -39.55 -61.52
C VAL A 159 -39.74 -38.19 -62.24
N ILE A 160 -38.56 -37.74 -62.66
CA ILE A 160 -38.39 -36.47 -63.38
C ILE A 160 -39.09 -36.51 -64.74
N ASP A 161 -39.03 -37.64 -65.47
CA ASP A 161 -39.68 -37.82 -66.79
C ASP A 161 -41.21 -37.74 -66.76
N LYS A 162 -41.84 -37.82 -65.58
CA LYS A 162 -43.29 -37.61 -65.41
C LYS A 162 -43.69 -36.14 -65.46
N PHE A 163 -42.73 -35.22 -65.44
CA PHE A 163 -42.93 -33.78 -65.52
C PHE A 163 -42.42 -33.23 -66.84
N ASP A 164 -43.12 -32.23 -67.38
CA ASP A 164 -42.65 -31.47 -68.54
C ASP A 164 -41.44 -30.59 -68.18
N ARG A 165 -41.35 -30.20 -66.90
CA ARG A 165 -40.24 -29.42 -66.35
C ARG A 165 -40.08 -29.66 -64.85
N VAL A 166 -38.85 -29.81 -64.39
CA VAL A 166 -38.52 -29.89 -62.96
C VAL A 166 -37.52 -28.79 -62.60
N TYR A 167 -37.84 -27.98 -61.59
CA TYR A 167 -36.96 -26.99 -61.00
C TYR A 167 -36.54 -27.44 -59.60
N VAL A 168 -35.24 -27.56 -59.40
CA VAL A 168 -34.67 -27.90 -58.10
C VAL A 168 -33.80 -26.74 -57.62
N VAL A 169 -34.23 -26.12 -56.52
CA VAL A 169 -33.50 -25.05 -55.85
C VAL A 169 -32.71 -25.67 -54.71
N VAL A 170 -31.38 -25.55 -54.75
CA VAL A 170 -30.47 -26.07 -53.73
C VAL A 170 -29.79 -24.91 -53.02
N ASP A 171 -30.07 -24.78 -51.73
CA ASP A 171 -29.55 -23.71 -50.89
C ASP A 171 -28.36 -24.16 -50.03
N GLU A 172 -27.33 -23.31 -49.98
CA GLU A 172 -26.08 -23.47 -49.22
C GLU A 172 -25.27 -24.74 -49.60
N LEU A 173 -25.15 -25.00 -50.90
CA LEU A 173 -24.49 -26.20 -51.43
C LEU A 173 -23.02 -26.32 -51.01
N ASP A 174 -22.36 -25.20 -50.79
CA ASP A 174 -20.97 -25.08 -50.36
C ASP A 174 -20.74 -25.49 -48.90
N GLN A 175 -21.79 -25.52 -48.07
CA GLN A 175 -21.70 -25.94 -46.67
C GLN A 175 -21.51 -27.46 -46.51
N MET A 176 -21.70 -28.27 -47.56
CA MET A 176 -21.45 -29.72 -47.53
C MET A 176 -19.96 -30.04 -47.31
N THR A 177 -19.62 -30.75 -46.24
CA THR A 177 -18.22 -31.13 -45.92
C THR A 177 -17.87 -32.54 -46.41
N GLU A 178 -18.80 -33.50 -46.32
CA GLU A 178 -18.59 -34.90 -46.73
C GLU A 178 -19.33 -35.23 -48.03
N ASN A 179 -18.70 -36.04 -48.89
CA ASN A 179 -19.27 -36.50 -50.17
C ASN A 179 -19.80 -35.37 -51.09
N ARG A 180 -19.39 -34.11 -50.87
CA ARG A 180 -19.78 -32.94 -51.66
C ARG A 180 -19.59 -33.21 -53.14
N ARG A 181 -18.37 -33.58 -53.55
CA ARG A 181 -18.05 -33.87 -54.97
C ARG A 181 -18.95 -34.96 -55.57
N ARG A 182 -19.33 -35.98 -54.77
CA ARG A 182 -20.15 -37.11 -55.21
C ARG A 182 -21.61 -36.70 -55.41
N LEU A 183 -22.23 -36.03 -54.44
CA LEU A 183 -23.60 -35.51 -54.61
C LEU A 183 -23.65 -34.46 -55.72
N TYR A 184 -22.63 -33.61 -55.80
CA TYR A 184 -22.47 -32.63 -56.86
C TYR A 184 -22.43 -33.34 -58.22
N SER A 185 -21.57 -34.35 -58.40
CA SER A 185 -21.55 -35.15 -59.63
C SER A 185 -22.87 -35.88 -59.90
N SER A 186 -23.60 -36.31 -58.87
CA SER A 186 -24.89 -36.98 -58.99
C SER A 186 -26.00 -36.04 -59.46
N LEU A 187 -26.14 -34.85 -58.85
CA LEU A 187 -27.12 -33.84 -59.26
C LEU A 187 -26.80 -33.26 -60.63
N LEU A 188 -25.52 -33.04 -60.92
CA LEU A 188 -25.05 -32.61 -62.24
C LEU A 188 -25.22 -33.71 -63.30
N GLY A 189 -25.10 -34.97 -62.92
CA GLY A 189 -25.31 -36.14 -63.81
C GLY A 189 -26.78 -36.38 -64.16
N LEU A 190 -27.70 -35.85 -63.34
CA LEU A 190 -29.15 -35.86 -63.60
C LEU A 190 -29.61 -34.76 -64.56
N ARG A 191 -28.71 -33.89 -65.02
CA ARG A 191 -29.02 -32.82 -65.98
C ARG A 191 -29.53 -33.43 -67.29
N ASN A 192 -30.82 -33.26 -67.56
CA ASN A 192 -31.47 -33.55 -68.84
C ASN A 192 -32.23 -32.30 -69.32
N GLU A 193 -32.90 -32.37 -70.47
CA GLU A 193 -33.64 -31.22 -71.00
C GLU A 193 -34.74 -30.72 -70.05
N ASN A 194 -35.28 -31.58 -69.18
CA ASN A 194 -36.43 -31.27 -68.33
C ASN A 194 -36.05 -30.78 -66.92
N LEU A 195 -34.85 -31.11 -66.42
CA LEU A 195 -34.35 -30.71 -65.09
C LEU A 195 -33.55 -29.40 -65.15
N ARG A 196 -33.93 -28.43 -64.31
CA ARG A 196 -33.17 -27.20 -64.07
C ARG A 196 -32.75 -27.09 -62.61
N LEU A 197 -31.50 -26.72 -62.40
CA LEU A 197 -30.91 -26.52 -61.08
C LEU A 197 -30.67 -25.03 -60.83
N PHE A 198 -31.09 -24.55 -59.67
CA PHE A 198 -30.71 -23.25 -59.13
C PHE A 198 -29.91 -23.49 -57.87
N LEU A 199 -28.63 -23.10 -57.85
CA LEU A 199 -27.73 -23.41 -56.73
C LEU A 199 -27.25 -22.12 -56.07
N THR A 200 -27.29 -22.05 -54.74
CA THR A 200 -26.66 -20.95 -54.00
C THR A 200 -25.29 -21.36 -53.46
N THR A 201 -24.32 -20.45 -53.52
CA THR A 201 -22.93 -20.68 -53.05
C THR A 201 -22.32 -19.40 -52.48
N CYS A 202 -21.42 -19.52 -51.50
CA CYS A 202 -20.72 -18.36 -50.94
C CYS A 202 -19.59 -17.82 -51.81
N HIS A 203 -18.99 -18.69 -52.64
CA HIS A 203 -17.87 -18.34 -53.50
C HIS A 203 -18.17 -18.71 -54.94
N SER A 204 -17.63 -17.92 -55.87
CA SER A 204 -17.60 -18.30 -57.28
C SER A 204 -16.87 -19.64 -57.41
N PRO A 205 -17.36 -20.54 -58.28
CA PRO A 205 -16.71 -21.82 -58.49
C PRO A 205 -15.27 -21.63 -58.99
N ASP A 206 -14.31 -22.43 -58.51
CA ASP A 206 -12.93 -22.40 -59.01
C ASP A 206 -12.89 -22.69 -60.52
N GLU A 207 -11.88 -22.19 -61.24
CA GLU A 207 -11.71 -22.38 -62.70
C GLU A 207 -11.70 -23.86 -63.11
N GLU A 208 -11.22 -24.75 -62.23
CA GLU A 208 -11.18 -26.19 -62.43
C GLU A 208 -12.55 -26.89 -62.24
N SER A 209 -13.56 -26.16 -61.75
CA SER A 209 -14.86 -26.73 -61.44
C SER A 209 -15.77 -26.82 -62.67
N ARG A 210 -16.61 -27.86 -62.73
CA ARG A 210 -17.61 -28.04 -63.80
C ARG A 210 -18.70 -26.95 -63.82
N LEU A 211 -18.84 -26.19 -62.74
CA LEU A 211 -19.81 -25.09 -62.58
C LEU A 211 -19.27 -23.74 -63.04
N HIS A 212 -17.95 -23.58 -63.23
CA HIS A 212 -17.36 -22.28 -63.58
C HIS A 212 -17.95 -21.67 -64.86
N LYS A 213 -18.39 -22.51 -65.79
CA LYS A 213 -18.99 -22.09 -67.07
C LYS A 213 -20.49 -21.83 -67.03
N ASP A 214 -21.17 -22.16 -65.93
CA ASP A 214 -22.62 -21.94 -65.79
C ASP A 214 -22.90 -20.45 -65.49
N PRO A 215 -24.04 -19.89 -65.95
CA PRO A 215 -24.40 -18.50 -65.70
C PRO A 215 -24.51 -18.20 -64.20
N GLN A 216 -24.12 -16.99 -63.81
CA GLN A 216 -24.03 -16.57 -62.40
C GLN A 216 -24.75 -15.25 -62.18
N ILE A 217 -25.55 -15.19 -61.11
CA ILE A 217 -26.11 -13.96 -60.54
C ILE A 217 -25.30 -13.65 -59.28
N LEU A 218 -24.69 -12.47 -59.23
CA LEU A 218 -23.84 -12.05 -58.12
C LEU A 218 -24.58 -11.09 -57.18
N ILE A 219 -24.70 -11.44 -55.91
CA ILE A 219 -25.16 -10.56 -54.83
C ILE A 219 -23.95 -9.78 -54.31
N SER A 220 -23.66 -8.63 -54.91
CA SER A 220 -22.58 -7.74 -54.47
C SER A 220 -22.83 -6.26 -54.82
N GLY A 221 -22.14 -5.35 -54.11
CA GLY A 221 -22.05 -3.93 -54.47
C GLY A 221 -23.40 -3.19 -54.49
N ALA A 222 -23.65 -2.48 -55.60
CA ALA A 222 -24.76 -1.52 -55.74
C ALA A 222 -26.15 -2.12 -55.53
N ASN A 223 -26.37 -3.38 -55.95
CA ASN A 223 -27.66 -4.06 -55.79
C ASN A 223 -27.96 -4.34 -54.30
N VAL A 224 -26.93 -4.68 -53.53
CA VAL A 224 -27.07 -5.01 -52.10
C VAL A 224 -27.35 -3.75 -51.28
N GLY A 225 -26.69 -2.62 -51.59
CA GLY A 225 -26.98 -1.35 -50.92
C GLY A 225 -28.44 -0.92 -51.10
N LYS A 226 -28.99 -1.11 -52.31
CA LYS A 226 -30.40 -0.82 -52.62
C LYS A 226 -31.37 -1.78 -51.91
N ASP A 227 -31.06 -3.08 -51.91
CA ASP A 227 -31.84 -4.10 -51.18
C ASP A 227 -31.83 -3.83 -49.66
N LEU A 228 -30.68 -3.45 -49.11
CA LEU A 228 -30.51 -3.08 -47.71
C LEU A 228 -31.34 -1.84 -47.36
N ASP A 229 -31.27 -0.81 -48.20
CA ASP A 229 -32.07 0.41 -48.03
C ASP A 229 -33.57 0.11 -48.10
N THR A 230 -34.00 -0.71 -49.07
CA THR A 230 -35.39 -1.14 -49.24
C THR A 230 -35.90 -1.90 -48.02
N TYR A 231 -35.10 -2.87 -47.54
CA TYR A 231 -35.42 -3.64 -46.35
C TYR A 231 -35.53 -2.75 -45.11
N ILE A 232 -34.50 -1.94 -44.84
CA ILE A 232 -34.49 -1.07 -43.67
C ILE A 232 -35.65 -0.08 -43.74
N THR A 233 -35.90 0.54 -44.90
CA THR A 233 -37.02 1.50 -45.06
C THR A 233 -38.36 0.86 -44.78
N LYS A 234 -38.61 -0.35 -45.30
CA LYS A 234 -39.84 -1.11 -44.99
C LYS A 234 -39.89 -1.51 -43.51
N ARG A 235 -38.75 -1.80 -42.88
CA ARG A 235 -38.71 -2.22 -41.47
C ARG A 235 -38.73 -1.04 -40.49
N LEU A 236 -38.39 0.16 -40.93
CA LEU A 236 -38.54 1.39 -40.15
C LEU A 236 -40.01 1.71 -39.86
N THR A 237 -40.95 1.36 -40.77
CA THR A 237 -42.39 1.56 -40.53
C THR A 237 -42.94 0.65 -39.42
N ASP A 238 -42.26 -0.46 -39.15
CA ASP A 238 -42.63 -1.42 -38.12
C ASP A 238 -42.07 -1.05 -36.74
N LEU A 239 -41.26 0.02 -36.64
CA LEU A 239 -40.67 0.46 -35.38
C LEU A 239 -41.71 1.03 -34.41
N PRO A 240 -41.47 0.92 -33.09
CA PRO A 240 -42.33 1.52 -32.08
C PRO A 240 -42.58 3.02 -32.33
N LYS A 241 -43.81 3.47 -32.04
CA LYS A 241 -44.31 4.84 -32.29
C LYS A 241 -43.34 5.96 -31.88
N PHE A 242 -42.59 5.80 -30.81
CA PHE A 242 -41.66 6.83 -30.33
C PHE A 242 -40.42 7.04 -31.22
N ILE A 243 -40.10 6.11 -32.13
CA ILE A 243 -39.03 6.26 -33.13
C ILE A 243 -39.62 6.82 -34.44
N SER A 244 -40.76 6.29 -34.88
CA SER A 244 -41.40 6.70 -36.14
C SER A 244 -41.96 8.13 -36.12
N TYR A 245 -42.24 8.72 -34.95
CA TYR A 245 -42.62 10.14 -34.83
C TYR A 245 -41.43 11.11 -34.74
N ARG A 246 -40.17 10.63 -34.78
CA ARG A 246 -38.96 11.47 -34.71
C ARG A 246 -38.09 11.29 -35.97
N PRO A 247 -38.27 12.13 -37.00
CA PRO A 247 -37.53 12.00 -38.27
C PRO A 247 -36.00 12.04 -38.12
N THR A 248 -35.51 12.75 -37.11
CA THR A 248 -34.07 12.85 -36.81
C THR A 248 -33.50 11.53 -36.27
N VAL A 249 -34.24 10.82 -35.44
CA VAL A 249 -33.84 9.52 -34.87
C VAL A 249 -33.97 8.43 -35.94
N GLU A 250 -35.06 8.43 -36.69
CA GLU A 250 -35.27 7.50 -37.81
C GLU A 250 -34.14 7.59 -38.85
N ARG A 251 -33.76 8.81 -39.27
CA ARG A 251 -32.64 9.03 -40.20
C ARG A 251 -31.30 8.55 -39.62
N ARG A 252 -31.08 8.73 -38.32
CA ARG A 252 -29.87 8.25 -37.63
C ARG A 252 -29.83 6.73 -37.54
N VAL A 253 -30.94 6.09 -37.19
CA VAL A 253 -31.07 4.62 -37.17
C VAL A 253 -30.80 4.06 -38.56
N LYS A 254 -31.48 4.59 -39.59
CA LYS A 254 -31.29 4.16 -40.98
C LYS A 254 -29.82 4.26 -41.39
N LYS A 255 -29.21 5.44 -41.20
CA LYS A 255 -27.80 5.67 -41.51
C LYS A 255 -26.89 4.69 -40.76
N ARG A 256 -27.10 4.52 -39.46
CA ARG A 256 -26.25 3.69 -38.61
C ARG A 256 -26.35 2.21 -38.95
N VAL A 257 -27.56 1.69 -39.15
CA VAL A 257 -27.78 0.29 -39.54
C VAL A 257 -27.21 0.02 -40.93
N MET A 258 -27.35 0.96 -41.89
CA MET A 258 -26.70 0.85 -43.20
C MET A 258 -25.17 0.75 -43.07
N GLU A 259 -24.56 1.61 -42.25
CA GLU A 259 -23.11 1.61 -42.00
C GLU A 259 -22.62 0.35 -41.28
N ASP A 260 -23.31 -0.09 -40.22
CA ASP A 260 -22.86 -1.23 -39.39
C ASP A 260 -23.17 -2.58 -40.04
N ALA A 261 -24.21 -2.67 -40.87
CA ALA A 261 -24.49 -3.87 -41.65
C ALA A 261 -23.49 -4.06 -42.79
N ASN A 262 -22.99 -2.96 -43.37
CA ASN A 262 -21.98 -2.91 -44.44
C ASN A 262 -22.11 -4.06 -45.47
N GLU A 263 -23.16 -4.00 -46.30
CA GLU A 263 -23.49 -4.99 -47.33
C GLU A 263 -23.93 -6.39 -46.84
N LEU A 264 -24.12 -6.61 -45.53
CA LEU A 264 -24.71 -7.85 -45.02
C LEU A 264 -26.18 -7.66 -44.60
N ILE A 265 -27.09 -8.27 -45.35
CA ILE A 265 -28.53 -8.23 -45.06
C ILE A 265 -28.86 -8.92 -43.74
N LEU A 266 -28.18 -10.01 -43.39
CA LEU A 266 -28.33 -10.65 -42.07
C LEU A 266 -27.94 -9.70 -40.93
N ALA A 267 -26.88 -8.90 -41.10
CA ALA A 267 -26.48 -7.93 -40.09
C ALA A 267 -27.54 -6.83 -39.91
N ALA A 268 -28.08 -6.29 -41.01
CA ALA A 268 -29.19 -5.33 -40.92
C ALA A 268 -30.43 -5.92 -40.26
N LYS A 269 -30.77 -7.17 -40.55
CA LYS A 269 -31.87 -7.87 -39.89
C LYS A 269 -31.66 -7.94 -38.38
N LEU A 270 -30.53 -8.48 -37.93
CA LEU A 270 -30.21 -8.63 -36.50
C LEU A 270 -30.19 -7.27 -35.77
N LEU A 271 -29.67 -6.23 -36.42
CA LEU A 271 -29.70 -4.86 -35.89
C LEU A 271 -31.14 -4.35 -35.75
N MET A 272 -31.97 -4.51 -36.78
CA MET A 272 -33.38 -4.08 -36.74
C MET A 272 -34.19 -4.85 -35.69
N ASP A 273 -34.02 -6.17 -35.61
CA ASP A 273 -34.70 -7.02 -34.62
C ASP A 273 -34.29 -6.67 -33.19
N GLY A 274 -32.99 -6.40 -32.98
CA GLY A 274 -32.48 -5.89 -31.72
C GLY A 274 -33.11 -4.56 -31.33
N LEU A 275 -33.17 -3.60 -32.27
CA LEU A 275 -33.71 -2.25 -32.05
C LEU A 275 -35.22 -2.25 -31.81
N MET A 276 -35.99 -3.14 -32.47
CA MET A 276 -37.44 -3.27 -32.27
C MET A 276 -37.81 -3.66 -30.83
N ASN A 277 -36.93 -4.40 -30.14
CA ASN A 277 -37.17 -4.87 -28.78
C ASN A 277 -36.73 -3.88 -27.68
N MET A 278 -36.26 -2.68 -28.05
CA MET A 278 -35.76 -1.68 -27.09
C MET A 278 -36.77 -0.61 -26.70
N ARG A 279 -36.61 -0.04 -25.50
CA ARG A 279 -37.33 1.15 -25.04
C ARG A 279 -36.62 2.43 -25.47
N GLY A 280 -37.37 3.50 -25.73
CA GLY A 280 -36.88 4.70 -26.42
C GLY A 280 -35.71 5.47 -25.81
N ALA A 281 -35.47 5.39 -24.49
CA ALA A 281 -34.32 6.06 -23.87
C ALA A 281 -32.97 5.32 -24.07
N ASN A 282 -33.01 4.06 -24.51
CA ASN A 282 -31.81 3.21 -24.62
C ASN A 282 -31.30 3.09 -26.06
N ILE A 283 -31.94 3.73 -27.04
CA ILE A 283 -31.63 3.53 -28.46
C ILE A 283 -30.35 4.27 -28.83
N GLU A 284 -30.23 5.54 -28.45
CA GLU A 284 -29.05 6.36 -28.74
C GLU A 284 -27.75 5.72 -28.23
N PRO A 285 -27.62 5.32 -26.95
CA PRO A 285 -26.40 4.65 -26.49
C PRO A 285 -26.19 3.28 -27.14
N LYS A 286 -27.26 2.57 -27.51
CA LYS A 286 -27.13 1.25 -28.15
C LYS A 286 -26.78 1.33 -29.64
N LEU A 287 -27.12 2.41 -30.33
CA LEU A 287 -26.63 2.70 -31.69
C LEU A 287 -25.12 2.98 -31.72
N GLU A 288 -24.54 3.42 -30.60
CA GLU A 288 -23.09 3.59 -30.45
C GLU A 288 -22.37 2.25 -30.20
N SER A 289 -23.07 1.24 -29.67
CA SER A 289 -22.55 -0.11 -29.36
C SER A 289 -23.40 -1.23 -29.96
N THR A 290 -23.32 -1.39 -31.28
CA THR A 290 -24.12 -2.34 -32.05
C THR A 290 -23.55 -3.76 -32.10
N GLY A 291 -22.33 -3.98 -31.62
CA GLY A 291 -21.67 -5.29 -31.62
C GLY A 291 -22.49 -6.41 -30.98
N ASP A 292 -23.13 -6.14 -29.83
CA ASP A 292 -23.94 -7.15 -29.12
C ASP A 292 -25.19 -7.58 -29.90
N LEU A 293 -25.74 -6.69 -30.73
CA LEU A 293 -26.91 -7.01 -31.55
C LEU A 293 -26.55 -7.96 -32.69
N LEU A 294 -25.28 -7.93 -33.10
CA LEU A 294 -24.70 -8.83 -34.10
C LEU A 294 -24.05 -10.06 -33.47
N LYS A 295 -24.30 -10.32 -32.18
CA LYS A 295 -23.78 -11.48 -31.44
C LYS A 295 -23.91 -12.79 -32.23
N GLU A 296 -25.10 -13.07 -32.76
CA GLU A 296 -25.35 -14.31 -33.51
C GLU A 296 -24.44 -14.44 -34.76
N LEU A 297 -24.20 -13.33 -35.47
CA LEU A 297 -23.32 -13.32 -36.64
C LEU A 297 -21.87 -13.64 -36.24
N PHE A 298 -21.38 -13.03 -35.17
CA PHE A 298 -20.01 -13.23 -34.70
C PHE A 298 -19.81 -14.56 -34.00
N GLU A 299 -20.82 -15.11 -33.31
CA GLU A 299 -20.78 -16.48 -32.78
C GLU A 299 -20.69 -17.53 -33.89
N ARG A 300 -21.39 -17.32 -35.01
CA ARG A 300 -21.25 -18.17 -36.21
C ARG A 300 -19.82 -18.10 -36.78
N PHE A 301 -19.21 -16.91 -36.80
CA PHE A 301 -17.81 -16.76 -37.19
C PHE A 301 -16.89 -17.54 -36.24
N ILE A 302 -17.01 -17.35 -34.93
CA ILE A 302 -16.21 -18.05 -33.91
C ILE A 302 -16.37 -19.56 -34.05
N THR A 303 -17.59 -20.05 -34.22
CA THR A 303 -17.88 -21.48 -34.43
C THR A 303 -17.13 -22.01 -35.65
N ARG A 304 -17.12 -21.26 -36.75
CA ARG A 304 -16.42 -21.68 -37.97
C ARG A 304 -14.89 -21.68 -37.82
N VAL A 305 -14.35 -20.79 -37.00
CA VAL A 305 -12.93 -20.84 -36.58
C VAL A 305 -12.67 -22.08 -35.73
N GLN A 306 -13.61 -22.49 -34.88
CA GLN A 306 -13.51 -23.68 -34.04
C GLN A 306 -13.67 -25.01 -34.80
N GLU A 307 -14.28 -25.00 -35.98
CA GLU A 307 -14.37 -26.18 -36.86
C GLU A 307 -13.03 -26.51 -37.58
N PHE A 308 -12.04 -25.62 -37.51
CA PHE A 308 -10.71 -25.89 -38.04
C PHE A 308 -9.97 -26.93 -37.21
N ASP A 309 -9.03 -27.64 -37.85
CA ASP A 309 -8.06 -28.47 -37.15
C ASP A 309 -7.16 -27.62 -36.25
N ASP A 310 -6.66 -28.21 -35.16
CA ASP A 310 -5.95 -27.50 -34.07
C ASP A 310 -4.84 -26.56 -34.59
N THR A 311 -4.11 -26.98 -35.62
CA THR A 311 -3.03 -26.16 -36.23
C THR A 311 -3.56 -24.88 -36.88
N LYS A 312 -4.65 -24.99 -37.65
CA LYS A 312 -5.28 -23.84 -38.31
C LYS A 312 -6.07 -22.99 -37.33
N GLN A 313 -6.64 -23.60 -36.29
CA GLN A 313 -7.35 -22.88 -35.24
C GLN A 313 -6.39 -21.98 -34.45
N ASN A 314 -5.24 -22.50 -34.01
CA ASN A 314 -4.23 -21.71 -33.29
C ASN A 314 -3.69 -20.57 -34.17
N PHE A 315 -3.45 -20.85 -35.45
CA PHE A 315 -3.05 -19.84 -36.43
C PHE A 315 -4.10 -18.72 -36.60
N ALA A 316 -5.38 -19.08 -36.74
CA ALA A 316 -6.48 -18.13 -36.83
C ALA A 316 -6.63 -17.27 -35.57
N LYS A 317 -6.53 -17.90 -34.39
CA LYS A 317 -6.56 -17.23 -33.08
C LYS A 317 -5.43 -16.20 -32.94
N GLU A 318 -4.20 -16.54 -33.36
CA GLU A 318 -3.08 -15.62 -33.33
C GLU A 318 -3.30 -14.41 -34.26
N ILE A 319 -3.79 -14.64 -35.49
CA ILE A 319 -4.12 -13.56 -36.43
C ILE A 319 -5.18 -12.63 -35.82
N LEU A 320 -6.25 -13.17 -35.24
CA LEU A 320 -7.31 -12.38 -34.61
C LEU A 320 -6.81 -11.62 -33.39
N ALA A 321 -5.98 -12.23 -32.55
CA ALA A 321 -5.38 -11.57 -31.40
C ALA A 321 -4.61 -10.33 -31.84
N TRP A 322 -3.77 -10.44 -32.88
CA TRP A 322 -3.06 -9.28 -33.44
C TRP A 322 -4.00 -8.24 -34.04
N LEU A 323 -4.96 -8.65 -34.88
CA LEU A 323 -5.87 -7.70 -35.53
C LEU A 323 -6.71 -6.93 -34.49
N LEU A 324 -7.18 -7.59 -33.43
CA LEU A 324 -8.05 -7.00 -32.40
C LEU A 324 -7.31 -6.18 -31.35
N LEU A 325 -6.12 -6.62 -30.92
CA LEU A 325 -5.39 -5.99 -29.82
C LEU A 325 -4.46 -4.88 -30.29
N MET A 326 -4.15 -4.79 -31.59
CA MET A 326 -3.28 -3.74 -32.08
C MET A 326 -3.87 -2.34 -31.86
N LYS A 327 -3.08 -1.50 -31.18
CA LYS A 327 -3.40 -0.08 -30.87
C LYS A 327 -3.47 0.83 -32.11
N ARG A 328 -3.19 0.30 -33.30
CA ARG A 328 -3.35 0.99 -34.59
C ARG A 328 -3.73 0.00 -35.69
N PRO A 329 -4.33 0.45 -36.80
CA PRO A 329 -4.59 -0.42 -37.95
C PRO A 329 -3.30 -1.11 -38.41
N MET A 330 -3.38 -2.42 -38.56
CA MET A 330 -2.25 -3.30 -38.83
C MET A 330 -1.92 -3.31 -40.32
N ARG A 331 -0.64 -3.32 -40.68
CA ARG A 331 -0.24 -3.48 -42.09
C ARG A 331 -0.19 -4.95 -42.48
N GLU A 332 -0.50 -5.24 -43.74
CA GLU A 332 -0.40 -6.60 -44.25
C GLU A 332 1.03 -7.14 -44.18
N ALA A 333 2.00 -6.27 -44.50
CA ALA A 333 3.41 -6.60 -44.38
C ALA A 333 3.86 -6.94 -42.93
N GLU A 334 3.22 -6.36 -41.91
CA GLU A 334 3.51 -6.64 -40.49
C GLU A 334 2.94 -8.01 -40.10
N MET A 335 1.71 -8.32 -40.52
CA MET A 335 1.07 -9.61 -40.28
C MET A 335 1.85 -10.74 -40.94
N ARG A 336 2.15 -10.61 -42.23
CA ARG A 336 2.96 -11.61 -42.96
C ARG A 336 4.34 -11.82 -42.31
N TYR A 337 4.93 -10.76 -41.77
CA TYR A 337 6.21 -10.84 -41.06
C TYR A 337 6.08 -11.64 -39.76
N ILE A 338 5.06 -11.36 -38.92
CA ILE A 338 4.78 -12.09 -37.68
C ILE A 338 4.65 -13.59 -37.96
N LEU A 339 3.85 -13.95 -38.97
CA LEU A 339 3.56 -15.34 -39.32
C LEU A 339 4.77 -16.09 -39.92
N LYS A 340 5.70 -15.37 -40.56
CA LYS A 340 6.91 -15.97 -41.16
C LYS A 340 7.93 -16.40 -40.10
N ARG A 341 8.04 -15.66 -38.99
CA ARG A 341 9.06 -15.88 -37.97
C ARG A 341 8.86 -17.16 -37.15
N ASP A 342 7.65 -17.72 -37.12
CA ASP A 342 7.38 -19.02 -36.48
C ASP A 342 7.93 -20.25 -37.20
N SER A 343 8.51 -20.04 -38.38
CA SER A 343 9.27 -21.06 -39.11
C SER A 343 10.71 -20.60 -39.17
N ASP A 344 11.63 -21.41 -38.66
CA ASP A 344 13.07 -21.23 -38.83
C ASP A 344 13.39 -20.91 -40.31
N GLY A 345 13.65 -19.63 -40.59
CA GLY A 345 14.23 -19.10 -41.83
C GLY A 345 13.50 -19.32 -43.17
N SER A 346 12.56 -20.26 -43.29
CA SER A 346 11.95 -20.58 -44.58
C SER A 346 10.83 -19.60 -44.95
N ILE A 347 10.80 -19.22 -46.23
CA ILE A 347 9.67 -18.56 -46.88
C ILE A 347 8.42 -19.33 -46.48
N LEU A 348 7.40 -18.61 -45.99
CA LEU A 348 6.09 -19.12 -45.59
C LEU A 348 5.78 -20.39 -46.40
N GLY A 349 5.88 -21.57 -45.79
CA GLY A 349 5.65 -22.82 -46.53
C GLY A 349 4.32 -22.64 -47.28
N SER A 350 4.25 -23.03 -48.55
CA SER A 350 3.11 -22.73 -49.45
C SER A 350 1.75 -22.94 -48.76
N ASN A 351 1.66 -23.93 -47.87
CA ASN A 351 0.51 -24.23 -47.04
C ASN A 351 0.08 -23.12 -46.03
N LYS A 352 1.03 -22.43 -45.37
CA LYS A 352 0.73 -21.29 -44.45
C LYS A 352 0.25 -20.05 -45.21
N ALA A 353 0.74 -19.82 -46.44
CA ALA A 353 0.28 -18.70 -47.28
C ALA A 353 -1.18 -18.89 -47.69
N VAL A 354 -1.49 -20.10 -48.14
CA VAL A 354 -2.86 -20.51 -48.48
C VAL A 354 -3.77 -20.43 -47.24
N ASN A 355 -3.30 -20.84 -46.05
CA ASN A 355 -4.07 -20.70 -44.81
C ASN A 355 -4.31 -19.23 -44.42
N TYR A 356 -3.32 -18.35 -44.61
CA TYR A 356 -3.48 -16.91 -44.36
C TYR A 356 -4.53 -16.29 -45.28
N GLU A 357 -4.41 -16.50 -46.59
CA GLU A 357 -5.37 -15.96 -47.57
C GLU A 357 -6.78 -16.50 -47.34
N ARG A 358 -6.91 -17.80 -47.04
CA ARG A 358 -8.19 -18.43 -46.72
C ARG A 358 -8.81 -17.85 -45.45
N PHE A 359 -8.02 -17.59 -44.42
CA PHE A 359 -8.52 -17.02 -43.17
C PHE A 359 -8.90 -15.54 -43.32
N VAL A 360 -8.10 -14.75 -44.03
CA VAL A 360 -8.45 -13.37 -44.38
C VAL A 360 -9.72 -13.33 -45.22
N GLY A 361 -9.89 -14.29 -46.14
CA GLY A 361 -11.15 -14.52 -46.87
C GLY A 361 -12.34 -14.73 -45.92
N LEU A 362 -12.20 -15.64 -44.95
CA LEU A 362 -13.23 -15.90 -43.95
C LEU A 362 -13.59 -14.64 -43.14
N CYS A 363 -12.62 -13.84 -42.74
CA CYS A 363 -12.91 -12.60 -42.02
C CYS A 363 -13.60 -11.54 -42.91
N LYS A 364 -13.31 -11.50 -44.22
CA LYS A 364 -14.04 -10.64 -45.18
C LYS A 364 -15.48 -11.13 -45.36
N ASP A 365 -15.68 -12.44 -45.39
CA ASP A 365 -16.98 -13.07 -45.55
C ASP A 365 -17.94 -12.73 -44.40
N PHE A 366 -17.44 -12.64 -43.17
CA PHE A 366 -18.19 -12.26 -41.97
C PHE A 366 -18.13 -10.76 -41.66
N ASN A 367 -17.59 -9.95 -42.58
CA ASN A 367 -17.51 -8.50 -42.44
C ASN A 367 -16.79 -8.06 -41.15
N ILE A 368 -15.71 -8.75 -40.83
CA ILE A 368 -14.87 -8.45 -39.67
C ILE A 368 -13.79 -7.45 -40.09
N LEU A 369 -13.19 -7.65 -41.26
CA LEU A 369 -12.07 -6.83 -41.73
C LEU A 369 -12.32 -6.18 -43.08
N ILE A 370 -11.85 -4.95 -43.19
CA ILE A 370 -11.73 -4.16 -44.42
C ILE A 370 -10.25 -4.02 -44.71
N TYR A 371 -9.88 -4.25 -45.96
CA TYR A 371 -8.51 -3.99 -46.44
C TYR A 371 -8.52 -2.73 -47.30
N ASP A 372 -7.83 -1.70 -46.84
CA ASP A 372 -7.63 -0.49 -47.62
C ASP A 372 -6.37 -0.63 -48.48
N LYS A 373 -6.58 -0.77 -49.79
CA LYS A 373 -5.51 -0.89 -50.79
C LYS A 373 -4.61 0.34 -50.85
N HIS A 374 -5.11 1.53 -50.52
CA HIS A 374 -4.34 2.77 -50.60
C HIS A 374 -3.37 2.92 -49.43
N SER A 375 -3.77 2.48 -48.23
CA SER A 375 -2.94 2.61 -47.02
C SER A 375 -2.20 1.33 -46.63
N ASP A 376 -2.44 0.20 -47.32
CA ASP A 376 -1.93 -1.15 -47.01
C ASP A 376 -2.23 -1.56 -45.56
N ARG A 377 -3.47 -1.31 -45.11
CA ARG A 377 -3.88 -1.57 -43.71
C ARG A 377 -5.19 -2.35 -43.63
N PHE A 378 -5.22 -3.24 -42.64
CA PHE A 378 -6.43 -3.86 -42.15
C PHE A 378 -7.12 -2.95 -41.14
N ALA A 379 -8.40 -2.71 -41.35
CA ALA A 379 -9.30 -2.08 -40.39
C ALA A 379 -10.36 -3.11 -39.97
N ILE A 380 -10.55 -3.29 -38.67
CA ILE A 380 -11.68 -4.09 -38.16
C ILE A 380 -12.90 -3.20 -38.13
N LEU A 381 -14.02 -3.71 -38.63
CA LEU A 381 -15.31 -3.03 -38.53
C LEU A 381 -15.73 -2.86 -37.07
N ARG A 382 -16.25 -1.68 -36.72
CA ARG A 382 -16.56 -1.31 -35.34
C ARG A 382 -17.42 -2.35 -34.61
N PRO A 383 -18.53 -2.88 -35.18
CA PRO A 383 -19.35 -3.86 -34.48
C PRO A 383 -18.59 -5.16 -34.18
N ALA A 384 -17.74 -5.61 -35.11
CA ALA A 384 -16.90 -6.80 -34.94
C ALA A 384 -15.84 -6.57 -33.86
N SER A 385 -15.18 -5.41 -33.87
CA SER A 385 -14.19 -5.05 -32.85
C SER A 385 -14.82 -4.98 -31.46
N GLN A 386 -16.01 -4.40 -31.31
CA GLN A 386 -16.69 -4.28 -30.02
C GLN A 386 -17.01 -5.66 -29.41
N TYR A 387 -17.65 -6.54 -30.19
CA TYR A 387 -18.09 -7.85 -29.71
C TYR A 387 -16.94 -8.85 -29.56
N LEU A 388 -16.03 -8.93 -30.53
CA LEU A 388 -14.94 -9.91 -30.50
C LEU A 388 -13.89 -9.56 -29.44
N LEU A 389 -13.67 -8.28 -29.16
CA LEU A 389 -12.76 -7.85 -28.09
C LEU A 389 -13.38 -8.08 -26.70
N SER A 390 -14.69 -7.85 -26.53
CA SER A 390 -15.37 -8.08 -25.24
C SER A 390 -15.48 -9.57 -24.87
N THR A 391 -15.51 -10.45 -25.86
CA THR A 391 -15.57 -11.92 -25.67
C THR A 391 -14.22 -12.61 -25.87
N LEU A 392 -13.14 -11.86 -26.12
CA LEU A 392 -11.84 -12.41 -26.55
C LEU A 392 -11.29 -13.47 -25.59
N ASP A 393 -11.41 -13.22 -24.28
CA ASP A 393 -10.88 -14.11 -23.24
C ASP A 393 -11.66 -15.45 -23.17
N ASP A 394 -12.92 -15.49 -23.63
CA ASP A 394 -13.77 -16.70 -23.61
C ASP A 394 -13.36 -17.70 -24.70
N TRP A 395 -13.10 -17.23 -25.93
CA TRP A 395 -12.82 -18.09 -27.08
C TRP A 395 -11.34 -18.12 -27.50
N CYS A 396 -10.53 -17.16 -27.03
CA CYS A 396 -9.08 -17.10 -27.23
C CYS A 396 -8.33 -16.72 -25.94
N PRO A 397 -8.36 -17.60 -24.92
CA PRO A 397 -7.70 -17.32 -23.64
C PRO A 397 -6.20 -17.07 -23.83
N GLY A 398 -5.66 -16.05 -23.17
CA GLY A 398 -4.24 -15.69 -23.25
C GLY A 398 -3.83 -14.91 -24.51
N ALA A 399 -4.79 -14.41 -25.31
CA ALA A 399 -4.51 -13.57 -26.47
C ALA A 399 -3.66 -12.34 -26.12
N LYS A 400 -4.03 -11.60 -25.05
CA LYS A 400 -3.30 -10.42 -24.55
C LYS A 400 -1.86 -10.76 -24.20
N THR A 401 -1.67 -11.85 -23.44
CA THR A 401 -0.34 -12.36 -23.07
C THR A 401 0.48 -12.75 -24.30
N THR A 402 -0.16 -13.32 -25.32
CA THR A 402 0.51 -13.73 -26.55
C THR A 402 1.05 -12.52 -27.32
N VAL A 403 0.24 -11.49 -27.54
CA VAL A 403 0.68 -10.26 -28.25
C VAL A 403 1.78 -9.54 -27.47
N ALA A 404 1.63 -9.41 -26.16
CA ALA A 404 2.64 -8.85 -25.27
C ALA A 404 3.97 -9.61 -25.34
N ARG A 405 3.91 -10.94 -25.18
CA ARG A 405 5.07 -11.84 -25.27
C ARG A 405 5.80 -11.67 -26.60
N ARG A 406 5.06 -11.66 -27.72
CA ARG A 406 5.64 -11.48 -29.06
C ARG A 406 6.30 -10.11 -29.22
N CYS A 407 5.71 -9.04 -28.70
CA CYS A 407 6.36 -7.73 -28.71
C CYS A 407 7.69 -7.77 -27.96
N LEU A 408 7.75 -8.41 -26.79
CA LEU A 408 8.99 -8.56 -26.01
C LEU A 408 10.01 -9.47 -26.69
N GLU A 409 9.62 -10.61 -27.26
CA GLU A 409 10.47 -11.49 -28.08
C GLU A 409 11.06 -10.75 -29.28
N PHE A 410 10.30 -9.80 -29.81
CA PHE A 410 10.76 -8.96 -30.89
C PHE A 410 11.85 -8.01 -30.39
N LEU A 411 11.61 -7.28 -29.30
CA LEU A 411 12.58 -6.36 -28.70
C LEU A 411 13.83 -7.06 -28.15
N ALA A 412 13.72 -8.34 -27.78
CA ALA A 412 14.80 -9.16 -27.27
C ALA A 412 15.69 -9.80 -28.35
N LEU A 413 15.45 -9.55 -29.64
CA LEU A 413 16.29 -10.05 -30.74
C LEU A 413 17.77 -9.70 -30.59
N ASP A 414 18.64 -10.66 -30.91
CA ASP A 414 20.10 -10.48 -30.81
C ASP A 414 20.66 -9.41 -31.75
N GLU A 415 20.02 -9.16 -32.89
CA GLU A 415 20.41 -8.08 -33.80
C GLU A 415 20.41 -6.70 -33.11
N PHE A 416 19.51 -6.50 -32.12
CA PHE A 416 19.40 -5.24 -31.38
C PHE A 416 20.43 -5.10 -30.25
N SER A 417 21.20 -6.15 -29.94
CA SER A 417 22.34 -6.08 -29.02
C SER A 417 23.52 -5.27 -29.58
N LYS A 418 23.53 -5.00 -30.89
CA LYS A 418 24.51 -4.12 -31.56
C LYS A 418 24.37 -2.65 -31.18
N GLY A 419 23.25 -2.28 -30.53
CA GLY A 419 22.97 -0.91 -30.12
C GLY A 419 22.28 -0.06 -31.18
N PRO A 420 22.03 1.22 -30.88
CA PRO A 420 21.31 2.14 -31.75
C PRO A 420 22.04 2.37 -33.08
N CYS A 421 21.27 2.59 -34.15
CA CYS A 421 21.82 2.84 -35.48
C CYS A 421 22.57 4.18 -35.52
N LYS A 422 23.73 4.20 -36.18
CA LYS A 422 24.62 5.38 -36.21
C LYS A 422 24.30 6.35 -37.34
N THR A 423 23.62 5.87 -38.38
CA THR A 423 23.19 6.68 -39.52
C THR A 423 21.70 6.47 -39.83
N ASP A 424 21.08 7.45 -40.47
CA ASP A 424 19.68 7.35 -40.94
C ASP A 424 19.47 6.18 -41.92
N ALA A 425 20.47 5.88 -42.75
CA ALA A 425 20.42 4.76 -43.69
C ALA A 425 20.39 3.40 -42.98
N GLU A 426 21.23 3.21 -41.95
CA GLU A 426 21.20 2.01 -41.10
C GLU A 426 19.87 1.89 -40.34
N TYR A 427 19.34 3.00 -39.84
CA TYR A 427 18.06 3.05 -39.12
C TYR A 427 16.89 2.64 -40.02
N GLU A 428 16.78 3.25 -41.21
CA GLU A 428 15.73 2.91 -42.18
C GLU A 428 15.88 1.48 -42.71
N SER A 429 17.11 1.01 -42.96
CA SER A 429 17.36 -0.40 -43.32
C SER A 429 16.91 -1.36 -42.23
N ARG A 430 17.20 -1.05 -40.95
CA ARG A 430 16.73 -1.84 -39.81
C ARG A 430 15.20 -1.88 -39.76
N LEU A 431 14.52 -0.74 -39.92
CA LEU A 431 13.05 -0.72 -39.93
C LEU A 431 12.43 -1.48 -41.11
N GLN A 432 13.08 -1.50 -42.27
CA GLN A 432 12.63 -2.27 -43.44
C GLN A 432 12.80 -3.78 -43.25
N ASN A 433 13.93 -4.20 -42.68
CA ASN A 433 14.23 -5.61 -42.39
C ASN A 433 13.36 -6.15 -41.24
N TYR A 434 13.03 -5.29 -40.28
CA TYR A 434 12.30 -5.62 -39.05
C TYR A 434 10.98 -4.86 -38.98
N LYS A 435 10.02 -5.26 -39.83
CA LYS A 435 8.76 -4.52 -40.06
C LYS A 435 7.92 -4.25 -38.81
N LEU A 436 7.98 -5.14 -37.81
CA LEU A 436 7.24 -4.99 -36.55
C LEU A 436 7.98 -4.13 -35.51
N TYR A 437 9.27 -3.80 -35.71
CA TYR A 437 10.10 -3.20 -34.68
C TYR A 437 9.54 -1.90 -34.14
N LYS A 438 9.13 -1.03 -35.06
CA LYS A 438 8.54 0.27 -34.74
C LYS A 438 7.26 0.15 -33.92
N TYR A 439 6.43 -0.85 -34.23
CA TYR A 439 5.23 -1.11 -33.47
C TYR A 439 5.56 -1.64 -32.07
N ALA A 440 6.39 -2.69 -32.01
CA ALA A 440 6.77 -3.33 -30.75
C ALA A 440 7.42 -2.33 -29.80
N ALA A 441 8.37 -1.51 -30.27
CA ALA A 441 9.06 -0.51 -29.43
C ALA A 441 8.12 0.56 -28.87
N ARG A 442 7.09 0.97 -29.62
CA ARG A 442 6.16 2.04 -29.17
C ARG A 442 4.99 1.53 -28.33
N HIS A 443 4.54 0.29 -28.53
CA HIS A 443 3.29 -0.21 -27.95
C HIS A 443 3.45 -1.42 -27.02
N TRP A 444 4.68 -1.91 -26.77
CA TRP A 444 4.85 -3.06 -25.88
C TRP A 444 4.27 -2.80 -24.49
N VAL A 445 4.39 -1.59 -23.94
CA VAL A 445 3.82 -1.25 -22.61
C VAL A 445 2.30 -1.28 -22.59
N ASP A 446 1.66 -0.79 -23.65
CA ASP A 446 0.19 -0.80 -23.77
C ASP A 446 -0.38 -2.23 -23.73
N HIS A 447 0.44 -3.23 -24.08
CA HIS A 447 0.09 -4.65 -24.00
C HIS A 447 0.44 -5.30 -22.65
N LEU A 448 1.23 -4.64 -21.81
CA LEU A 448 1.59 -5.14 -20.48
C LEU A 448 0.69 -4.61 -19.36
N GLN A 449 0.02 -3.47 -19.57
CA GLN A 449 -0.72 -2.75 -18.53
C GLN A 449 -1.84 -3.59 -17.90
N ASP A 450 -2.53 -4.40 -18.72
CA ASP A 450 -3.70 -5.18 -18.29
C ASP A 450 -3.37 -6.66 -17.97
N LEU A 451 -2.08 -7.02 -17.90
CA LEU A 451 -1.64 -8.39 -17.66
C LEU A 451 -1.38 -8.66 -16.18
N GLN A 452 -2.07 -9.66 -15.63
CA GLN A 452 -1.76 -10.19 -14.29
C GLN A 452 -0.38 -10.86 -14.24
N ASN A 453 -0.02 -11.61 -15.29
CA ASN A 453 1.22 -12.36 -15.37
C ASN A 453 2.07 -11.87 -16.54
N VAL A 454 3.09 -11.07 -16.22
CA VAL A 454 4.00 -10.51 -17.21
C VAL A 454 5.10 -11.51 -17.57
N PRO A 455 5.54 -11.65 -18.84
CA PRO A 455 6.62 -12.57 -19.24
C PRO A 455 8.01 -12.22 -18.65
N THR A 456 8.27 -12.60 -17.41
CA THR A 456 9.45 -12.16 -16.62
C THR A 456 10.79 -12.48 -17.30
N ILE A 457 10.93 -13.66 -17.92
CA ILE A 457 12.17 -14.07 -18.59
C ILE A 457 12.50 -13.13 -19.77
N LEU A 458 11.48 -12.76 -20.55
CA LEU A 458 11.65 -11.88 -21.70
C LEU A 458 11.92 -10.44 -21.27
N ILE A 459 11.24 -9.97 -20.22
CA ILE A 459 11.58 -8.68 -19.59
C ILE A 459 13.06 -8.68 -19.22
N ARG A 460 13.54 -9.69 -18.50
CA ARG A 460 14.97 -9.79 -18.14
C ARG A 460 15.88 -9.72 -19.36
N SER A 461 15.60 -10.53 -20.37
CA SER A 461 16.42 -10.61 -21.59
C SER A 461 16.53 -9.27 -22.35
N PHE A 462 15.48 -8.44 -22.28
CA PHE A 462 15.45 -7.14 -22.94
C PHE A 462 16.01 -6.03 -22.04
N PHE A 463 15.57 -5.95 -20.77
CA PHE A 463 15.90 -4.86 -19.85
C PHE A 463 17.32 -4.91 -19.28
N MET A 464 17.96 -6.09 -19.26
CA MET A 464 19.34 -6.26 -18.78
C MET A 464 20.39 -5.94 -19.85
N ASP A 465 20.00 -5.92 -21.12
CA ASP A 465 20.89 -5.55 -22.22
C ASP A 465 20.74 -4.05 -22.54
N LYS A 466 21.73 -3.26 -22.11
CA LYS A 466 21.77 -1.81 -22.32
C LYS A 466 21.63 -1.44 -23.80
N ASN A 467 22.20 -2.23 -24.72
CA ASN A 467 22.16 -1.94 -26.15
C ASN A 467 20.77 -2.19 -26.75
N LYS A 468 20.06 -3.24 -26.29
CA LYS A 468 18.67 -3.49 -26.70
C LYS A 468 17.75 -2.38 -26.22
N VAL A 469 17.89 -1.96 -24.96
CA VAL A 469 17.13 -0.84 -24.37
C VAL A 469 17.39 0.46 -25.13
N ALA A 470 18.65 0.81 -25.39
CA ALA A 470 19.02 2.00 -26.14
C ALA A 470 18.47 1.97 -27.58
N SER A 471 18.52 0.83 -28.25
CA SER A 471 17.95 0.66 -29.61
C SER A 471 16.43 0.87 -29.62
N ALA A 472 15.71 0.31 -28.64
CA ALA A 472 14.28 0.52 -28.52
C ALA A 472 13.94 2.00 -28.23
N SER A 473 14.72 2.65 -27.36
CA SER A 473 14.58 4.08 -27.04
C SER A 473 14.76 4.98 -28.27
N GLN A 474 15.70 4.65 -29.16
CA GLN A 474 15.87 5.34 -30.46
C GLN A 474 14.57 5.29 -31.27
N VAL A 475 13.95 4.12 -31.38
CA VAL A 475 12.72 3.94 -32.18
C VAL A 475 11.50 4.61 -31.54
N MET A 476 11.46 4.66 -30.21
CA MET A 476 10.39 5.33 -29.46
C MET A 476 10.45 6.85 -29.60
N SER A 477 11.66 7.42 -29.64
CA SER A 477 11.89 8.88 -29.63
C SER A 477 11.85 9.49 -31.03
N VAL A 478 12.24 8.76 -32.07
CA VAL A 478 12.27 9.25 -33.44
C VAL A 478 10.84 9.45 -33.97
N SER A 479 10.54 10.68 -34.40
CA SER A 479 9.24 11.08 -34.98
C SER A 479 8.95 10.39 -36.31
N ASP A 480 7.66 10.28 -36.66
CA ASP A 480 7.22 9.77 -37.96
C ASP A 480 7.42 10.76 -39.10
N GLN A 481 7.50 12.05 -38.79
CA GLN A 481 7.78 13.10 -39.76
C GLN A 481 9.29 13.13 -40.00
N ARG A 482 9.71 12.78 -41.22
CA ARG A 482 11.11 12.86 -41.65
C ARG A 482 11.48 14.35 -41.80
N PRO A 483 12.27 14.93 -40.89
CA PRO A 483 12.72 16.29 -41.10
C PRO A 483 13.70 16.30 -42.29
N PRO A 484 13.80 17.41 -43.03
CA PRO A 484 14.67 17.51 -44.21
C PRO A 484 16.19 17.46 -43.89
N GLN A 485 16.56 17.34 -42.62
CA GLN A 485 17.95 17.33 -42.15
C GLN A 485 18.48 15.89 -42.04
N SER A 486 19.76 15.68 -42.39
CA SER A 486 20.48 14.45 -42.08
C SER A 486 20.68 14.31 -40.57
N ASP A 487 20.66 13.07 -40.09
CA ASP A 487 20.91 12.62 -38.71
C ASP A 487 19.71 12.73 -37.76
N TYR A 488 18.49 12.61 -38.28
CA TYR A 488 17.29 12.66 -37.44
C TYR A 488 17.18 11.44 -36.52
N SER A 489 17.68 10.28 -36.95
CA SER A 489 17.61 9.04 -36.16
C SER A 489 18.57 9.03 -34.96
N GLN A 490 19.56 9.93 -34.94
CA GLN A 490 20.51 10.08 -33.83
C GLN A 490 20.03 11.09 -32.78
N ARG A 491 18.94 11.84 -33.05
CA ARG A 491 18.39 12.84 -32.12
C ARG A 491 17.45 12.21 -31.10
N PHE A 492 18.02 11.44 -30.18
CA PHE A 492 17.30 10.87 -29.06
C PHE A 492 18.21 10.77 -27.82
N ASP A 493 17.58 10.63 -26.66
CA ASP A 493 18.30 10.39 -25.41
C ASP A 493 18.25 8.89 -25.10
N PRO A 494 19.38 8.16 -25.16
CA PRO A 494 19.38 6.74 -24.86
C PRO A 494 19.05 6.50 -23.38
N SER A 495 18.13 5.58 -23.13
CA SER A 495 17.88 5.11 -21.76
C SER A 495 19.03 4.20 -21.33
N GLU A 496 19.87 4.68 -20.40
CA GLU A 496 21.11 4.01 -19.94
C GLU A 496 20.88 2.71 -19.14
N SER A 497 19.65 2.51 -18.65
CA SER A 497 19.26 1.25 -18.03
C SER A 497 17.81 0.93 -18.32
N GLY A 498 17.49 -0.35 -18.19
CA GLY A 498 16.11 -0.81 -18.23
C GLY A 498 15.20 -0.10 -17.22
N LEU A 499 15.73 0.29 -16.06
CA LEU A 499 14.97 1.01 -15.03
C LEU A 499 14.59 2.43 -15.49
N HIS A 500 15.48 3.13 -16.21
CA HIS A 500 15.17 4.43 -16.81
C HIS A 500 14.04 4.32 -17.84
N LEU A 501 14.10 3.32 -18.74
CA LEU A 501 13.05 3.11 -19.73
C LEU A 501 11.71 2.75 -19.07
N ALA A 502 11.72 1.83 -18.10
CA ALA A 502 10.50 1.44 -17.38
C ALA A 502 9.87 2.63 -16.63
N ALA A 503 10.69 3.50 -16.04
CA ALA A 503 10.25 4.72 -15.37
C ALA A 503 9.70 5.77 -16.33
N GLN A 504 10.36 5.98 -17.47
CA GLN A 504 9.91 6.89 -18.53
C GLN A 504 8.54 6.50 -19.10
N VAL A 505 8.31 5.21 -19.33
CA VAL A 505 7.01 4.75 -19.85
C VAL A 505 5.96 4.60 -18.74
N GLY A 506 6.37 4.43 -17.48
CA GLY A 506 5.47 4.34 -16.33
C GLY A 506 4.88 2.94 -16.09
N SER A 507 5.58 1.89 -16.53
CA SER A 507 5.09 0.51 -16.35
C SER A 507 5.40 -0.01 -14.95
N THR A 508 4.42 0.09 -14.04
CA THR A 508 4.55 -0.33 -12.63
C THR A 508 4.86 -1.82 -12.46
N SER A 509 4.27 -2.67 -13.29
CA SER A 509 4.50 -4.12 -13.27
C SER A 509 5.93 -4.48 -13.65
N VAL A 510 6.50 -3.81 -14.64
CA VAL A 510 7.91 -3.98 -15.03
C VAL A 510 8.84 -3.40 -13.97
N LEU A 511 8.54 -2.20 -13.44
CA LEU A 511 9.32 -1.57 -12.37
C LEU A 511 9.40 -2.45 -11.13
N ALA A 512 8.27 -3.00 -10.66
CA ALA A 512 8.24 -3.89 -9.51
C ALA A 512 9.15 -5.11 -9.71
N ARG A 513 9.12 -5.73 -10.90
CA ARG A 513 9.97 -6.87 -11.24
C ARG A 513 11.45 -6.52 -11.35
N LEU A 514 11.79 -5.36 -11.91
CA LEU A 514 13.17 -4.92 -11.95
C LEU A 514 13.70 -4.61 -10.54
N LEU A 515 12.88 -4.05 -9.66
CA LEU A 515 13.25 -3.73 -8.27
C LEU A 515 13.48 -4.97 -7.40
N GLU A 516 12.84 -6.11 -7.69
CA GLU A 516 13.09 -7.40 -7.00
C GLU A 516 14.58 -7.82 -7.08
N GLU A 517 15.30 -7.41 -8.12
CA GLU A 517 16.71 -7.77 -8.34
C GLU A 517 17.71 -6.80 -7.69
N LYS A 518 17.20 -5.82 -6.92
CA LYS A 518 18.00 -4.76 -6.25
C LYS A 518 18.98 -4.04 -7.20
N PRO A 519 18.55 -3.59 -8.39
CA PRO A 519 19.37 -2.75 -9.25
C PRO A 519 19.70 -1.43 -8.56
N SER A 520 20.79 -0.78 -8.97
CA SER A 520 21.14 0.55 -8.47
C SER A 520 20.07 1.57 -8.89
N THR A 521 19.17 1.93 -7.99
CA THR A 521 18.14 2.96 -8.18
C THR A 521 18.73 4.37 -8.26
N ALA A 522 19.99 4.52 -7.84
CA ALA A 522 20.76 5.75 -7.89
C ALA A 522 21.61 5.91 -9.16
N GLN A 523 21.61 4.92 -10.08
CA GLN A 523 22.38 5.03 -11.32
C GLN A 523 21.85 6.18 -12.17
N GLU A 524 22.75 7.05 -12.63
CA GLU A 524 22.41 8.18 -13.49
C GLU A 524 22.49 7.79 -14.98
N ASP A 525 21.63 8.41 -15.80
CA ASP A 525 21.73 8.39 -17.26
C ASP A 525 22.77 9.42 -17.78
N THR A 526 22.91 9.54 -19.10
CA THR A 526 23.84 10.48 -19.75
C THR A 526 23.56 11.95 -19.45
N LYS A 527 22.36 12.29 -18.97
CA LYS A 527 21.97 13.63 -18.51
C LYS A 527 22.07 13.80 -17.00
N GLY A 528 22.57 12.78 -16.31
CA GLY A 528 22.67 12.76 -14.87
C GLY A 528 21.31 12.56 -14.16
N ARG A 529 20.30 12.04 -14.87
CA ARG A 529 18.96 11.77 -14.32
C ARG A 529 18.92 10.38 -13.72
N THR A 530 18.21 10.20 -12.60
CA THR A 530 17.92 8.88 -12.05
C THR A 530 16.63 8.31 -12.67
N PRO A 531 16.33 7.02 -12.48
CA PRO A 531 15.06 6.45 -12.92
C PRO A 531 13.84 7.16 -12.31
N LEU A 532 13.89 7.53 -11.02
CA LEU A 532 12.83 8.33 -10.40
C LEU A 532 12.71 9.73 -11.02
N TRP A 533 13.83 10.36 -11.39
CA TRP A 533 13.79 11.63 -12.13
C TRP A 533 13.04 11.47 -13.45
N CYS A 534 13.35 10.44 -14.25
CA CYS A 534 12.63 10.17 -15.49
C CYS A 534 11.12 9.99 -15.25
N ALA A 535 10.71 9.28 -14.20
CA ALA A 535 9.28 9.14 -13.88
C ALA A 535 8.60 10.50 -13.62
N ILE A 536 9.31 11.46 -13.01
CA ILE A 536 8.77 12.80 -12.75
C ILE A 536 8.68 13.61 -14.05
N GLU A 537 9.72 13.59 -14.87
CA GLU A 537 9.79 14.37 -16.12
C GLU A 537 8.70 13.96 -17.13
N TYR A 538 8.34 12.67 -17.15
CA TYR A 538 7.28 12.12 -18.00
C TYR A 538 5.92 12.00 -17.30
N ASP A 539 5.74 12.62 -16.13
CA ASP A 539 4.50 12.65 -15.34
C ASP A 539 3.88 11.26 -15.07
N ARG A 540 4.70 10.31 -14.62
CA ARG A 540 4.31 8.92 -14.32
C ARG A 540 4.01 8.73 -12.83
N GLN A 541 2.86 9.20 -12.37
CA GLN A 541 2.45 9.23 -10.94
C GLN A 541 2.64 7.90 -10.19
N GLU A 542 2.12 6.79 -10.73
CA GLU A 542 2.22 5.48 -10.05
C GLU A 542 3.66 4.94 -10.05
N ALA A 543 4.45 5.24 -11.08
CA ALA A 543 5.88 4.92 -11.10
C ALA A 543 6.65 5.77 -10.08
N MET A 544 6.30 7.05 -9.91
CA MET A 544 6.91 7.93 -8.90
C MET A 544 6.71 7.38 -7.49
N LYS A 545 5.49 6.93 -7.15
CA LYS A 545 5.18 6.33 -5.83
C LYS A 545 5.96 5.04 -5.59
N LEU A 546 6.05 4.15 -6.57
CA LEU A 546 6.80 2.90 -6.41
C LEU A 546 8.31 3.13 -6.27
N LEU A 547 8.88 4.01 -7.09
CA LEU A 547 10.32 4.28 -7.08
C LEU A 547 10.75 5.08 -5.85
N SER A 548 9.93 6.00 -5.34
CA SER A 548 10.22 6.81 -4.15
C SER A 548 10.29 6.00 -2.84
N LEU A 549 9.69 4.81 -2.79
CA LEU A 549 9.84 3.89 -1.65
C LEU A 549 11.27 3.32 -1.54
N VAL A 550 11.96 3.17 -2.66
CA VAL A 550 13.27 2.51 -2.75
C VAL A 550 14.40 3.52 -2.98
N ASP A 551 14.16 4.55 -3.77
CA ASP A 551 15.15 5.59 -4.02
C ASP A 551 15.29 6.54 -2.83
N ARG A 552 16.54 6.73 -2.40
CA ARG A 552 16.92 7.59 -1.27
C ARG A 552 17.76 8.80 -1.69
N THR A 553 17.95 9.01 -2.99
CA THR A 553 19.00 9.91 -3.50
C THR A 553 18.53 10.92 -4.53
N THR A 554 17.45 10.65 -5.26
CA THR A 554 16.97 11.56 -6.32
C THR A 554 16.53 12.90 -5.76
N PHE A 555 15.78 12.89 -4.65
CA PHE A 555 15.24 14.14 -4.09
C PHE A 555 16.36 15.09 -3.67
N THR A 556 17.37 14.63 -2.92
CA THR A 556 18.51 15.46 -2.51
C THR A 556 19.31 15.97 -3.71
N ARG A 557 19.52 15.14 -4.74
CA ARG A 557 20.19 15.55 -5.99
C ARG A 557 19.43 16.61 -6.77
N LEU A 558 18.10 16.51 -6.85
CA LEU A 558 17.26 17.52 -7.50
C LEU A 558 17.45 18.89 -6.85
N LEU A 559 17.59 18.93 -5.51
CA LEU A 559 17.85 20.17 -4.78
C LEU A 559 19.26 20.72 -5.02
N GLU A 560 20.27 19.86 -5.03
CA GLU A 560 21.66 20.25 -5.33
C GLU A 560 21.80 20.84 -6.74
N ARG A 561 21.04 20.30 -7.71
CA ARG A 561 20.99 20.81 -9.09
C ARG A 561 20.00 21.96 -9.30
N LYS A 562 19.37 22.48 -8.24
CA LYS A 562 18.38 23.57 -8.29
C LYS A 562 17.17 23.30 -9.19
N GLN A 563 16.79 22.03 -9.35
CA GLN A 563 15.63 21.59 -10.14
C GLN A 563 14.35 21.62 -9.30
N PHE A 564 13.97 22.82 -8.82
CA PHE A 564 12.87 23.01 -7.87
C PHE A 564 11.49 22.61 -8.42
N SER A 565 11.24 22.82 -9.72
CA SER A 565 9.99 22.40 -10.37
C SER A 565 9.78 20.89 -10.27
N ILE A 566 10.82 20.12 -10.60
CA ILE A 566 10.82 18.65 -10.57
C ILE A 566 10.73 18.14 -9.12
N ALA A 567 11.48 18.75 -8.20
CA ALA A 567 11.38 18.42 -6.77
C ALA A 567 9.97 18.67 -6.21
N SER A 568 9.32 19.77 -6.61
CA SER A 568 7.94 20.08 -6.19
C SER A 568 6.91 19.08 -6.73
N ALA A 569 7.10 18.60 -7.96
CA ALA A 569 6.25 17.57 -8.54
C ALA A 569 6.37 16.24 -7.79
N LEU A 570 7.59 15.86 -7.38
CA LEU A 570 7.82 14.67 -6.57
C LEU A 570 7.15 14.75 -5.19
N ILE A 571 7.24 15.91 -4.51
CA ILE A 571 6.58 16.12 -3.21
C ILE A 571 5.07 15.95 -3.34
N ARG A 572 4.44 16.54 -4.37
CA ARG A 572 2.99 16.40 -4.59
C ARG A 572 2.56 14.97 -4.89
N ALA A 573 3.38 14.21 -5.63
CA ALA A 573 3.06 12.84 -6.02
C ALA A 573 3.30 11.82 -4.90
N ALA A 574 4.37 12.00 -4.12
CA ALA A 574 4.92 10.96 -3.25
C ALA A 574 5.57 11.50 -1.96
N GLY A 575 5.24 12.72 -1.52
CA GLY A 575 5.90 13.43 -0.43
C GLY A 575 6.10 12.63 0.87
N SER A 576 5.09 11.86 1.28
CA SER A 576 5.14 11.03 2.49
C SER A 576 6.12 9.86 2.41
N SER A 577 6.53 9.43 1.21
CA SER A 577 7.45 8.31 1.00
C SER A 577 8.91 8.74 0.83
N ILE A 578 9.15 10.02 0.51
CA ILE A 578 10.50 10.56 0.28
C ILE A 578 11.31 10.44 1.57
N ARG A 579 12.42 9.73 1.51
CA ARG A 579 13.46 9.75 2.55
C ARG A 579 14.83 9.86 1.92
N ASP A 580 15.76 10.55 2.58
CA ASP A 580 17.17 10.52 2.17
C ASP A 580 17.88 9.23 2.65
N THR A 581 19.18 9.13 2.39
CA THR A 581 20.05 8.00 2.82
C THR A 581 20.13 7.84 4.34
N VAL A 582 19.68 8.85 5.07
CA VAL A 582 19.76 8.95 6.52
C VAL A 582 18.36 8.94 7.16
N SER A 583 17.35 8.57 6.37
CA SER A 583 15.93 8.48 6.75
C SER A 583 15.27 9.81 7.15
N ASN A 584 15.81 10.95 6.72
CA ASN A 584 15.15 12.24 6.88
C ASN A 584 14.01 12.39 5.86
N THR A 585 12.86 12.88 6.30
CA THR A 585 11.72 13.19 5.41
C THR A 585 12.01 14.41 4.53
N ALA A 586 11.19 14.63 3.48
CA ALA A 586 11.29 15.82 2.65
C ALA A 586 11.25 17.13 3.48
N LEU A 587 10.45 17.16 4.56
CA LEU A 587 10.36 18.30 5.47
C LEU A 587 11.70 18.54 6.19
N HIS A 588 12.31 17.51 6.78
CA HIS A 588 13.62 17.62 7.43
C HIS A 588 14.71 18.12 6.46
N ILE A 589 14.72 17.61 5.22
CA ILE A 589 15.67 18.03 4.19
C ILE A 589 15.48 19.52 3.85
N GLY A 590 14.22 19.96 3.71
CA GLY A 590 13.88 21.38 3.52
C GLY A 590 14.39 22.26 4.67
N VAL A 591 14.22 21.83 5.92
CA VAL A 591 14.73 22.52 7.11
C VAL A 591 16.26 22.59 7.10
N ILE A 592 16.96 21.48 6.87
CA ILE A 592 18.44 21.41 6.86
C ILE A 592 19.02 22.34 5.79
N LYS A 593 18.41 22.38 4.60
CA LYS A 593 18.82 23.25 3.49
C LYS A 593 18.32 24.69 3.64
N ARG A 594 17.49 24.98 4.66
CA ARG A 594 16.80 26.27 4.88
C ARG A 594 16.00 26.74 3.65
N ASP A 595 15.39 25.81 2.93
CA ASP A 595 14.59 26.10 1.74
C ASP A 595 13.10 26.25 2.09
N MET A 596 12.66 27.49 2.24
CA MET A 596 11.28 27.82 2.61
C MET A 596 10.23 27.32 1.60
N ASN A 597 10.58 27.20 0.31
CA ASN A 597 9.63 26.74 -0.69
C ASN A 597 9.31 25.25 -0.48
N ILE A 598 10.35 24.45 -0.19
CA ILE A 598 10.20 23.02 0.08
C ILE A 598 9.47 22.80 1.40
N VAL A 599 9.79 23.58 2.43
CA VAL A 599 9.10 23.50 3.73
C VAL A 599 7.61 23.79 3.55
N ARG A 600 7.24 24.88 2.85
CA ARG A 600 5.83 25.20 2.56
C ARG A 600 5.13 24.10 1.76
N LEU A 601 5.73 23.65 0.66
CA LEU A 601 5.16 22.58 -0.18
C LEU A 601 5.01 21.26 0.59
N SER A 602 5.94 20.94 1.47
CA SER A 602 5.87 19.75 2.31
C SER A 602 4.70 19.82 3.29
N LEU A 603 4.45 21.00 3.86
CA LEU A 603 3.33 21.24 4.77
C LEU A 603 1.98 21.28 4.04
N GLU A 604 1.93 21.78 2.79
CA GLU A 604 0.72 21.74 1.94
C GLU A 604 0.33 20.32 1.51
N CYS A 605 1.29 19.39 1.43
CA CYS A 605 1.06 18.01 1.01
C CYS A 605 0.82 17.04 2.19
N ASP A 606 0.42 17.56 3.36
CA ASP A 606 0.12 16.80 4.59
C ASP A 606 1.23 15.80 4.99
N ILE A 607 2.50 16.15 4.78
CA ILE A 607 3.62 15.36 5.27
C ILE A 607 3.61 15.42 6.80
N ALA A 608 3.74 14.26 7.45
CA ALA A 608 3.76 14.14 8.91
C ALA A 608 4.83 15.06 9.53
N ILE A 609 4.37 16.12 10.20
CA ILE A 609 5.21 17.20 10.74
C ILE A 609 6.06 16.71 11.91
N ASP A 610 5.51 15.79 12.70
CA ASP A 610 6.11 15.23 13.91
C ASP A 610 6.83 13.90 13.65
N GLU A 611 7.00 13.50 12.40
CA GLU A 611 7.83 12.34 12.07
C GLU A 611 9.28 12.63 12.51
N LYS A 612 9.95 11.62 13.06
CA LYS A 612 11.32 11.76 13.56
C LYS A 612 12.33 11.39 12.47
N GLY A 613 13.27 12.29 12.19
CA GLY A 613 14.40 12.03 11.29
C GLY A 613 15.52 11.22 11.95
N MET A 614 16.73 11.29 11.37
CA MET A 614 17.92 10.52 11.78
C MET A 614 18.19 10.50 13.31
N ASN A 615 18.09 11.67 13.95
CA ASN A 615 18.51 11.87 15.34
C ASN A 615 17.37 11.68 16.34
N GLY A 616 16.21 11.16 15.90
CA GLY A 616 15.00 11.14 16.72
C GLY A 616 14.36 12.51 16.93
N HIS A 617 14.85 13.53 16.20
CA HIS A 617 14.34 14.90 16.23
C HIS A 617 13.23 15.09 15.21
N THR A 618 12.21 15.87 15.58
CA THR A 618 11.18 16.38 14.67
C THR A 618 11.73 17.54 13.85
N ALA A 619 11.01 17.93 12.79
CA ALA A 619 11.41 19.06 11.95
C ALA A 619 11.56 20.37 12.74
N ILE A 620 10.70 20.61 13.75
CA ILE A 620 10.78 21.79 14.62
C ILE A 620 11.98 21.73 15.58
N GLU A 621 12.28 20.56 16.17
CA GLU A 621 13.47 20.38 17.01
C GLU A 621 14.76 20.63 16.22
N LEU A 622 14.84 20.17 14.96
CA LEU A 622 15.96 20.48 14.08
C LEU A 622 16.06 21.98 13.76
N ALA A 623 14.93 22.63 13.45
CA ALA A 623 14.90 24.06 13.17
C ALA A 623 15.36 24.89 14.39
N MET A 624 15.02 24.46 15.60
CA MET A 624 15.50 25.06 16.85
C MET A 624 17.00 24.90 17.08
N GLY A 625 17.53 23.70 16.86
CA GLY A 625 18.97 23.45 16.97
C GLY A 625 19.80 24.29 15.98
N LEU A 626 19.24 24.59 14.81
CA LEU A 626 19.86 25.42 13.77
C LEU A 626 19.59 26.93 13.93
N GLY A 627 18.64 27.33 14.78
CA GLY A 627 18.26 28.73 15.00
C GLY A 627 17.51 29.38 13.82
N TYR A 628 16.75 28.61 13.05
CA TYR A 628 15.99 29.10 11.90
C TYR A 628 14.60 29.61 12.31
N SER A 629 14.54 30.83 12.86
CA SER A 629 13.31 31.43 13.38
C SER A 629 12.17 31.55 12.36
N ASP A 630 12.51 31.82 11.09
CA ASP A 630 11.58 31.87 9.95
C ASP A 630 10.90 30.52 9.69
N VAL A 631 11.67 29.43 9.75
CA VAL A 631 11.17 28.05 9.60
C VAL A 631 10.33 27.65 10.82
N ILE A 632 10.75 28.03 12.03
CA ILE A 632 10.02 27.71 13.27
C ILE A 632 8.63 28.33 13.26
N VAL A 633 8.50 29.62 12.93
CA VAL A 633 7.20 30.30 12.84
C VAL A 633 6.31 29.64 11.78
N LEU A 634 6.87 29.27 10.63
CA LEU A 634 6.11 28.57 9.59
C LEU A 634 5.62 27.20 10.08
N LEU A 635 6.46 26.42 10.75
CA LEU A 635 6.07 25.13 11.29
C LEU A 635 4.97 25.28 12.33
N LEU A 636 5.05 26.28 13.23
CA LEU A 636 4.06 26.53 14.27
C LEU A 636 2.64 26.83 13.73
N ASN A 637 2.54 27.43 12.54
CA ASN A 637 1.26 27.65 11.85
C ASN A 637 0.58 26.36 11.39
N HIS A 638 1.27 25.22 11.42
CA HIS A 638 0.75 23.90 11.04
C HIS A 638 0.67 22.93 12.23
N SER A 639 0.58 23.47 13.46
CA SER A 639 0.24 22.70 14.67
C SER A 639 1.22 21.55 15.04
N PRO A 640 2.55 21.78 15.08
CA PRO A 640 3.54 20.76 15.41
C PRO A 640 3.47 20.42 16.90
N ASP A 641 3.92 19.23 17.28
CA ASP A 641 4.12 18.88 18.68
C ASP A 641 5.29 19.69 19.25
N THR A 642 5.00 20.39 20.35
CA THR A 642 5.95 21.25 21.07
C THR A 642 6.27 20.71 22.47
N SER A 643 5.71 19.57 22.87
CA SER A 643 5.77 19.02 24.23
C SER A 643 7.19 18.85 24.80
N ARG A 644 8.18 18.60 23.92
CA ARG A 644 9.60 18.38 24.28
C ARG A 644 10.44 19.66 24.30
N ILE A 645 9.85 20.80 23.96
CA ILE A 645 10.56 22.07 23.80
C ILE A 645 10.58 22.82 25.13
N THR A 646 11.77 23.26 25.55
CA THR A 646 11.95 24.06 26.77
C THR A 646 11.90 25.56 26.50
N ALA A 647 11.59 26.36 27.52
CA ALA A 647 11.68 27.82 27.47
C ALA A 647 13.08 28.30 27.02
N GLN A 648 14.14 27.57 27.39
CA GLN A 648 15.50 27.88 26.98
C GLN A 648 15.74 27.61 25.49
N ASN A 649 15.13 26.55 24.93
CA ASN A 649 15.21 26.28 23.48
C ASN A 649 14.59 27.43 22.67
N TRP A 650 13.45 27.97 23.12
CA TRP A 650 12.82 29.14 22.51
C TRP A 650 13.73 30.37 22.52
N LEU A 651 14.32 30.71 23.67
CA LEU A 651 15.24 31.85 23.77
C LEU A 651 16.48 31.68 22.86
N GLN A 652 17.04 30.48 22.83
CA GLN A 652 18.22 30.17 22.01
C GLN A 652 17.90 30.26 20.52
N ALA A 653 16.81 29.65 20.07
CA ALA A 653 16.44 29.58 18.66
C ALA A 653 16.10 30.96 18.06
N PHE A 654 15.54 31.87 18.87
CA PHE A 654 15.21 33.24 18.44
C PHE A 654 16.31 34.26 18.75
N GLY A 655 17.52 33.81 19.12
CA GLY A 655 18.67 34.68 19.38
C GLY A 655 18.47 35.67 20.53
N LYS A 656 17.54 35.40 21.44
CA LYS A 656 17.27 36.21 22.64
C LYS A 656 18.27 35.83 23.74
N ARG A 657 19.55 36.13 23.51
CA ARG A 657 20.60 35.93 24.52
C ARG A 657 20.39 36.92 25.66
N THR A 658 20.64 36.48 26.89
CA THR A 658 20.71 37.27 28.13
C THR A 658 21.93 38.22 28.12
N GLU A 659 22.10 39.00 27.06
CA GLU A 659 23.18 40.01 26.92
C GLU A 659 22.83 41.33 27.63
N SER A 660 21.65 41.42 28.23
CA SER A 660 21.31 42.45 29.21
C SER A 660 20.59 41.78 30.37
N SER A 661 20.78 42.26 31.59
CA SER A 661 20.25 41.67 32.83
C SER A 661 18.71 41.70 32.94
N LYS A 662 17.99 41.77 31.83
CA LYS A 662 16.54 41.93 31.78
C LYS A 662 15.88 40.60 31.42
N PRO A 663 15.05 40.02 32.30
CA PRO A 663 14.35 38.78 32.00
C PRO A 663 13.31 38.97 30.88
N PHE A 664 13.14 37.95 30.05
CA PHE A 664 12.12 37.90 28.99
C PHE A 664 10.91 37.09 29.46
N VAL A 665 9.71 37.49 29.00
CA VAL A 665 8.49 36.69 29.06
C VAL A 665 8.28 36.09 27.67
N ILE A 666 8.11 34.78 27.61
CA ILE A 666 7.74 34.10 26.37
C ILE A 666 6.22 33.90 26.40
N GLN A 667 5.57 34.45 25.39
CA GLN A 667 4.13 34.30 25.16
C GLN A 667 3.92 33.30 24.03
N LEU A 668 3.26 32.19 24.32
CA LEU A 668 2.81 31.22 23.34
C LEU A 668 1.29 31.24 23.30
N GLU A 669 0.72 31.50 22.13
CA GLU A 669 -0.72 31.41 21.91
C GLU A 669 -1.05 30.25 20.99
N GLU A 670 -2.19 29.60 21.21
CA GLU A 670 -2.71 28.51 20.40
C GLU A 670 -4.18 28.79 20.06
N ASP A 671 -4.53 28.69 18.77
CA ASP A 671 -5.91 28.86 18.31
C ASP A 671 -6.71 27.54 18.34
N VAL A 672 -7.99 27.61 17.94
CA VAL A 672 -8.89 26.42 17.88
C VAL A 672 -8.39 25.36 16.89
N LEU A 673 -7.57 25.74 15.90
CA LEU A 673 -6.96 24.83 14.92
C LEU A 673 -5.58 24.31 15.38
N ARG A 674 -5.20 24.55 16.65
CA ARG A 674 -3.90 24.23 17.26
C ARG A 674 -2.70 24.94 16.64
N ARG A 675 -2.93 26.00 15.86
CA ARG A 675 -1.84 26.82 15.31
C ARG A 675 -1.25 27.65 16.42
N LYS A 676 0.07 27.71 16.47
CA LYS A 676 0.80 28.35 17.56
C LYS A 676 1.47 29.63 17.09
N GLU A 677 1.38 30.67 17.91
CA GLU A 677 2.08 31.94 17.73
C GLU A 677 3.01 32.15 18.92
N ILE A 678 4.21 32.68 18.68
CA ILE A 678 5.20 32.92 19.74
C ILE A 678 5.70 34.36 19.69
N ASP A 679 5.64 35.03 20.85
CA ASP A 679 6.11 36.38 21.07
C ASP A 679 7.04 36.47 22.29
N PHE A 680 7.90 37.49 22.29
CA PHE A 680 8.90 37.72 23.33
C PHE A 680 8.80 39.15 23.86
N HIS A 681 8.54 39.29 25.17
CA HIS A 681 8.39 40.57 25.84
C HIS A 681 9.48 40.77 26.90
N ILE A 682 9.87 42.02 27.17
CA ILE A 682 10.77 42.35 28.27
C ILE A 682 9.94 42.52 29.54
N VAL A 683 10.29 41.84 30.64
CA VAL A 683 9.52 41.82 31.90
C VAL A 683 9.17 43.22 32.41
N GLU A 684 10.09 44.18 32.39
CA GLU A 684 9.88 45.57 32.86
C GLU A 684 8.79 46.34 32.10
N ARG A 685 8.50 45.92 30.86
CA ARG A 685 7.53 46.58 29.96
C ARG A 685 6.26 45.75 29.77
N PHE A 686 6.17 44.59 30.42
CA PHE A 686 5.05 43.69 30.23
C PHE A 686 3.87 44.13 31.12
N GLN A 687 2.85 44.74 30.51
CA GLN A 687 1.58 45.04 31.17
C GLN A 687 0.45 44.20 30.57
N MET A 688 -0.13 43.31 31.36
CA MET A 688 -1.20 42.40 30.91
C MET A 688 -2.42 43.11 30.32
N LYS A 689 -2.79 44.30 30.83
CA LYS A 689 -3.92 45.09 30.33
C LYS A 689 -3.73 45.57 28.89
N GLU A 690 -2.49 45.62 28.40
CA GLU A 690 -2.17 46.02 27.03
C GLU A 690 -2.28 44.84 26.04
N PHE A 691 -2.42 43.59 26.53
CA PHE A 691 -2.47 42.36 25.72
C PHE A 691 -3.65 41.45 26.10
N PRO A 692 -4.91 41.88 25.86
CA PRO A 692 -6.10 41.07 26.14
C PRO A 692 -6.11 39.78 25.30
N MET A 693 -6.38 38.64 25.94
CA MET A 693 -6.47 37.35 25.26
C MET A 693 -7.68 37.33 24.32
N GLN A 694 -7.48 36.86 23.09
CA GLN A 694 -8.54 36.76 22.10
C GLN A 694 -9.48 35.59 22.43
N TYR A 695 -10.78 35.80 22.21
CA TYR A 695 -11.80 34.77 22.43
C TYR A 695 -11.45 33.47 21.68
N LEU A 696 -11.59 32.32 22.36
CA LEU A 696 -11.29 30.97 21.86
C LEU A 696 -9.81 30.58 21.69
N LYS A 697 -8.83 31.44 22.03
CA LYS A 697 -7.41 31.04 22.10
C LYS A 697 -7.03 30.43 23.45
N ARG A 698 -5.90 29.72 23.49
CA ARG A 698 -5.20 29.27 24.69
C ARG A 698 -3.83 29.95 24.74
N ARG A 699 -3.32 30.26 25.93
CA ARG A 699 -2.06 30.99 26.10
C ARG A 699 -1.19 30.39 27.20
N LEU A 700 0.13 30.37 26.98
CA LEU A 700 1.15 30.13 27.99
C LEU A 700 2.07 31.34 28.08
N LEU A 701 2.19 31.89 29.29
CA LEU A 701 3.20 32.87 29.67
C LEU A 701 4.24 32.17 30.53
N THR A 702 5.46 32.01 29.98
CA THR A 702 6.58 31.45 30.74
C THR A 702 7.61 32.53 31.07
N PHE A 703 8.08 32.50 32.32
CA PHE A 703 9.03 33.45 32.91
C PHE A 703 10.36 32.75 33.18
N PRO A 704 11.17 32.47 32.14
CA PRO A 704 12.45 31.79 32.30
C PRO A 704 13.38 32.56 33.24
N ASN A 705 13.98 31.84 34.19
CA ASN A 705 14.97 32.35 35.16
C ASN A 705 14.47 33.42 36.15
N SER A 706 13.15 33.62 36.28
CA SER A 706 12.58 34.48 37.33
C SER A 706 12.31 33.68 38.60
N SER A 707 12.55 34.27 39.77
CA SER A 707 12.15 33.70 41.07
C SER A 707 10.68 33.97 41.42
N GLY A 708 9.94 34.71 40.59
CA GLY A 708 8.53 35.05 40.82
C GLY A 708 7.89 35.76 39.62
N TRP A 709 6.60 36.02 39.68
CA TRP A 709 5.91 36.81 38.65
C TRP A 709 6.18 38.32 38.85
N PRO A 710 6.16 39.13 37.78
CA PRO A 710 6.16 40.59 37.92
C PRO A 710 4.98 41.04 38.79
N ASP A 711 5.17 42.06 39.65
CA ASP A 711 4.17 42.60 40.59
C ASP A 711 2.86 42.97 39.86
N TYR A 712 1.92 42.03 39.78
CA TYR A 712 0.65 42.20 39.08
C TYR A 712 -0.59 42.03 39.96
N ASP A 713 -0.46 41.44 41.15
CA ASP A 713 -1.57 41.36 42.10
C ASP A 713 -1.21 42.01 43.43
N GLY A 714 -1.97 43.05 43.79
CA GLY A 714 -1.93 43.64 45.11
C GLY A 714 -2.19 42.58 46.18
N GLY A 715 -1.11 42.10 46.81
CA GLY A 715 -1.14 41.69 48.22
C GLY A 715 -1.39 40.23 48.58
N ILE A 716 -1.48 39.26 47.65
CA ILE A 716 -1.81 37.88 48.06
C ILE A 716 -0.58 37.02 48.40
N TRP A 717 0.61 37.31 47.88
CA TRP A 717 1.79 36.44 48.05
C TRP A 717 3.01 37.16 48.64
N LYS A 718 2.86 37.78 49.81
CA LYS A 718 4.00 37.95 50.73
C LYS A 718 4.10 36.70 51.58
N VAL A 719 4.91 35.74 51.15
CA VAL A 719 5.30 34.62 52.02
C VAL A 719 6.13 35.20 53.16
N ASN A 720 5.49 35.48 54.29
CA ASN A 720 6.20 35.76 55.53
C ASN A 720 7.06 34.52 55.85
N SER A 721 8.37 34.75 55.92
CA SER A 721 9.44 33.84 56.29
C SER A 721 9.03 32.76 57.29
N LEU A 722 8.71 31.55 56.80
CA LEU A 722 8.73 30.32 57.57
C LEU A 722 9.83 29.44 56.99
N ILE A 723 11.03 29.57 57.57
CA ILE A 723 12.31 29.03 57.08
C ILE A 723 12.38 27.48 57.09
N TYR A 724 11.33 26.73 57.43
CA TYR A 724 11.45 25.28 57.62
C TYR A 724 10.29 24.42 57.07
N ALA A 725 9.39 24.96 56.25
CA ALA A 725 8.34 24.17 55.63
C ALA A 725 8.35 24.42 54.12
N PHE A 726 8.82 23.46 53.32
CA PHE A 726 8.76 23.47 51.85
C PHE A 726 7.29 23.50 51.41
N PRO A 727 6.68 24.68 51.19
CA PRO A 727 5.23 24.73 51.14
C PRO A 727 4.80 24.45 49.70
N ILE A 728 3.79 23.60 49.54
CA ILE A 728 2.94 23.62 48.36
C ILE A 728 1.69 24.38 48.79
N LEU A 729 1.43 25.53 48.17
CA LEU A 729 0.27 26.37 48.48
C LEU A 729 -0.65 26.40 47.27
N PRO A 730 -1.68 25.55 47.23
CA PRO A 730 -2.74 25.69 46.25
C PRO A 730 -3.65 26.86 46.65
N ALA A 731 -3.96 27.73 45.70
CA ALA A 731 -4.99 28.75 45.82
C ALA A 731 -6.06 28.57 44.75
N TYR A 732 -7.30 28.81 45.16
CA TYR A 732 -8.45 28.94 44.27
C TYR A 732 -8.95 30.38 44.36
N GLY A 733 -9.17 31.01 43.22
CA GLY A 733 -9.67 32.38 43.15
C GLY A 733 -10.50 32.61 41.89
N ILE A 734 -11.03 33.83 41.76
CA ILE A 734 -11.63 34.30 40.52
C ILE A 734 -10.56 35.07 39.77
N SER A 735 -10.40 34.80 38.47
CA SER A 735 -9.48 35.52 37.60
C SER A 735 -9.88 36.99 37.55
N PRO A 736 -8.98 37.94 37.87
CA PRO A 736 -9.27 39.36 37.83
C PRO A 736 -9.48 39.91 36.41
N ILE A 737 -9.31 39.06 35.38
CA ILE A 737 -9.31 39.45 33.97
C ILE A 737 -10.54 38.88 33.24
N HIS A 738 -10.91 37.63 33.54
CA HIS A 738 -11.89 36.89 32.73
C HIS A 738 -13.13 36.42 33.51
N ASP A 739 -13.25 36.74 34.81
CA ASP A 739 -14.32 36.23 35.70
C ASP A 739 -14.42 34.68 35.69
N THR A 740 -13.28 34.02 35.40
CA THR A 740 -13.12 32.56 35.33
C THR A 740 -12.52 32.01 36.62
N GLN A 741 -12.65 30.70 36.85
CA GLN A 741 -12.00 30.08 38.01
C GLN A 741 -10.50 29.93 37.76
N ARG A 742 -9.69 30.49 38.66
CA ARG A 742 -8.22 30.40 38.65
C ARG A 742 -7.74 29.39 39.67
N CYS A 743 -6.83 28.51 39.23
CA CYS A 743 -6.07 27.60 40.09
C CYS A 743 -4.60 27.98 40.04
N SER A 744 -3.98 28.21 41.20
CA SER A 744 -2.57 28.54 41.30
C SER A 744 -1.87 27.63 42.30
N ILE A 745 -0.65 27.21 42.00
CA ILE A 745 0.17 26.39 42.88
C ILE A 745 1.56 27.02 42.97
N PHE A 746 1.93 27.36 44.20
CA PHE A 746 3.29 27.71 44.56
C PHE A 746 3.96 26.48 45.19
N ALA A 747 5.18 26.15 44.78
CA ALA A 747 5.94 25.05 45.33
C ALA A 747 7.41 25.43 45.54
N GLY A 748 7.93 25.20 46.75
CA GLY A 748 9.36 25.37 47.05
C GLY A 748 10.16 24.09 46.82
N VAL A 749 11.30 24.17 46.14
CA VAL A 749 12.25 23.07 45.96
C VAL A 749 13.57 23.41 46.65
N PRO A 750 14.20 22.49 47.39
CA PRO A 750 15.53 22.75 47.94
C PRO A 750 16.57 22.94 46.83
N SER A 751 17.48 23.90 47.04
CA SER A 751 18.57 24.25 46.14
C SER A 751 19.80 24.64 46.95
N GLN A 752 20.99 24.65 46.33
CA GLN A 752 22.23 24.92 47.04
C GLN A 752 22.32 26.39 47.51
N ALA A 753 22.78 26.62 48.75
CA ALA A 753 23.15 27.96 49.19
C ALA A 753 24.49 28.39 48.55
N PRO A 754 24.65 29.67 48.15
CA PRO A 754 25.91 30.16 47.60
C PRO A 754 27.05 29.97 48.61
N SER A 755 28.15 29.39 48.14
CA SER A 755 29.29 28.92 48.93
C SER A 755 29.85 29.99 49.85
N GLY A 756 29.80 29.77 51.17
CA GLY A 756 30.32 30.74 52.15
C GLY A 756 30.72 30.23 53.53
N THR A 757 30.40 29.00 53.94
CA THR A 757 30.79 28.51 55.29
C THR A 757 31.04 27.00 55.28
N VAL A 758 32.20 26.58 55.77
CA VAL A 758 32.80 25.24 55.58
C VAL A 758 32.25 24.14 56.52
N ASN A 759 31.39 24.51 57.49
CA ASN A 759 31.13 23.65 58.64
C ASN A 759 29.68 23.19 58.84
N LEU A 760 28.70 23.62 58.01
CA LEU A 760 27.31 23.12 58.09
C LEU A 760 26.66 23.01 56.71
N PHE A 761 25.84 21.97 56.49
CA PHE A 761 25.01 21.83 55.29
C PHE A 761 23.92 22.92 55.27
N ARG A 762 23.94 23.80 54.25
CA ARG A 762 22.95 24.89 54.08
C ARG A 762 22.31 24.81 52.69
N TYR A 763 21.01 25.07 52.65
CA TYR A 763 20.21 25.10 51.42
C TYR A 763 19.37 26.39 51.32
N LYS A 764 18.96 26.71 50.10
CA LYS A 764 17.99 27.77 49.74
C LYS A 764 16.75 27.15 49.11
N LEU A 765 15.66 27.90 49.06
CA LEU A 765 14.46 27.50 48.34
C LEU A 765 14.49 28.10 46.93
N LYS A 766 14.31 27.25 45.92
CA LYS A 766 13.95 27.65 44.56
C LYS A 766 12.43 27.60 44.45
N GLU A 767 11.84 28.69 43.98
CA GLU A 767 10.39 28.83 43.89
C GLU A 767 9.91 28.41 42.50
N LEU A 768 8.96 27.47 42.45
CA LEU A 768 8.25 27.05 41.26
C LEU A 768 6.80 27.51 41.36
N MET A 769 6.28 28.12 40.30
CA MET A 769 4.93 28.66 40.26
C MET A 769 4.25 28.23 38.98
N ILE A 770 3.05 27.67 39.12
CA ILE A 770 2.14 27.44 38.02
C ILE A 770 0.76 28.03 38.34
N SER A 771 0.07 28.51 37.32
CA SER A 771 -1.33 28.90 37.44
C SER A 771 -2.06 28.74 36.14
N TRP A 772 -3.33 28.38 36.21
CA TRP A 772 -4.19 28.30 35.06
C TRP A 772 -5.62 28.74 35.33
N ASP A 773 -6.24 29.31 34.31
CA ASP A 773 -7.66 29.67 34.31
C ASP A 773 -8.46 28.60 33.56
N VAL A 774 -9.64 28.27 34.08
CA VAL A 774 -10.55 27.28 33.50
C VAL A 774 -11.83 27.96 33.04
N GLU A 775 -12.23 27.66 31.80
CA GLU A 775 -13.46 28.16 31.17
C GLU A 775 -14.23 26.99 30.54
N ILE A 776 -15.56 27.09 30.50
CA ILE A 776 -16.40 26.12 29.78
C ILE A 776 -16.46 26.55 28.32
N ARG A 777 -15.98 25.68 27.41
CA ARG A 777 -16.04 25.90 25.96
C ARG A 777 -16.70 24.71 25.26
N PRO A 778 -17.48 24.93 24.19
CA PRO A 778 -17.97 23.84 23.36
C PRO A 778 -16.80 23.17 22.61
N ASP A 779 -16.74 21.84 22.63
CA ASP A 779 -15.83 21.03 21.80
C ASP A 779 -16.29 21.03 20.33
N LEU A 780 -15.51 20.43 19.43
CA LEU A 780 -15.83 20.28 17.99
C LEU A 780 -17.19 19.60 17.74
N ASP A 781 -17.63 18.75 18.66
CA ASP A 781 -18.93 18.07 18.64
C ASP A 781 -20.07 18.89 19.28
N GLY A 782 -19.78 20.09 19.80
CA GLY A 782 -20.74 20.99 20.43
C GLY A 782 -20.96 20.76 21.94
N ASP A 783 -20.28 19.78 22.53
CA ASP A 783 -20.38 19.47 23.96
C ASP A 783 -19.55 20.43 24.81
N ASN A 784 -20.14 20.95 25.88
CA ASN A 784 -19.44 21.83 26.82
C ASN A 784 -18.38 21.06 27.61
N ARG A 785 -17.10 21.40 27.38
CA ARG A 785 -15.95 20.86 28.14
C ARG A 785 -15.23 21.96 28.90
N TRP A 786 -14.65 21.59 30.03
CA TRP A 786 -13.78 22.47 30.79
C TRP A 786 -12.41 22.51 30.12
N VAL A 787 -12.01 23.69 29.65
CA VAL A 787 -10.74 23.89 28.95
C VAL A 787 -9.86 24.83 29.76
N SER A 788 -8.58 24.48 29.85
CA SER A 788 -7.54 25.34 30.41
C SER A 788 -7.10 26.35 29.35
N ILE A 789 -7.25 27.64 29.65
CA ILE A 789 -7.18 28.71 28.63
C ILE A 789 -5.98 29.62 28.79
N GLU A 790 -5.58 29.93 30.01
CA GLU A 790 -4.47 30.83 30.29
C GLU A 790 -3.56 30.17 31.29
N HIS A 791 -2.29 30.00 30.96
CA HIS A 791 -1.30 29.27 31.75
C HIS A 791 -0.12 30.18 32.07
N TRP A 792 0.33 30.14 33.31
CA TRP A 792 1.45 30.93 33.83
C TRP A 792 2.45 29.97 34.43
N SER A 793 3.72 30.08 34.02
CA SER A 793 4.73 29.10 34.42
C SER A 793 6.09 29.72 34.70
N THR A 794 6.77 29.22 35.74
CA THR A 794 8.23 29.38 35.92
C THR A 794 8.98 28.08 35.64
N LEU A 795 8.31 27.05 35.08
CA LEU A 795 8.91 25.76 34.78
C LEU A 795 9.85 25.82 33.56
N ARG A 796 10.73 24.82 33.40
CA ARG A 796 11.62 24.73 32.22
C ARG A 796 10.83 24.43 30.94
N LYS A 797 9.69 23.73 31.06
CA LYS A 797 8.86 23.35 29.91
C LYS A 797 8.29 24.59 29.22
N GLY A 798 8.39 24.64 27.90
CA GLY A 798 8.00 25.77 27.06
C GLY A 798 6.82 25.48 26.15
N SER A 799 5.97 24.50 26.48
CA SER A 799 4.81 24.12 25.68
C SER A 799 3.52 24.39 26.44
N ILE A 800 2.47 24.82 25.75
CA ILE A 800 1.13 24.95 26.33
C ILE A 800 0.68 23.57 26.84
N PRO A 801 0.39 23.40 28.14
CA PRO A 801 -0.09 22.13 28.67
C PRO A 801 -1.42 21.72 28.05
N ASP A 802 -1.72 20.45 27.84
CA ASP A 802 -3.01 20.03 27.27
C ASP A 802 -4.19 20.28 28.22
N SER A 803 -3.94 20.22 29.51
CA SER A 803 -4.94 20.40 30.56
C SER A 803 -4.32 20.90 31.87
N GLY A 804 -5.18 21.28 32.82
CA GLY A 804 -4.72 21.66 34.16
C GLY A 804 -4.00 20.53 34.88
N MET A 805 -4.46 19.28 34.72
CA MET A 805 -3.77 18.11 35.30
C MET A 805 -2.46 17.78 34.58
N ALA A 806 -2.39 17.91 33.26
CA ALA A 806 -1.12 17.79 32.54
C ALA A 806 -0.11 18.84 33.03
N PHE A 807 -0.58 20.05 33.36
CA PHE A 807 0.28 21.10 33.89
C PHE A 807 0.76 20.80 35.32
N LEU A 808 -0.10 20.22 36.17
CA LEU A 808 0.28 19.73 37.49
C LEU A 808 1.31 18.60 37.41
N ASP A 809 1.14 17.67 36.46
CA ASP A 809 2.10 16.60 36.19
C ASP A 809 3.50 17.17 35.86
N ASP A 810 3.54 18.19 35.00
CA ASP A 810 4.79 18.88 34.64
C ASP A 810 5.46 19.53 35.85
N LEU A 811 4.69 20.16 36.76
CA LEU A 811 5.22 20.67 38.02
C LEU A 811 5.81 19.54 38.88
N ILE A 812 5.09 18.42 39.05
CA ILE A 812 5.56 17.32 39.90
C ILE A 812 6.85 16.71 39.33
N LYS A 813 6.95 16.56 38.01
CA LYS A 813 8.20 16.12 37.36
C LYS A 813 9.37 17.06 37.63
N GLU A 814 9.13 18.38 37.58
CA GLU A 814 10.12 19.38 37.97
C GLU A 814 10.49 19.32 39.47
N LEU A 815 9.51 19.04 40.35
CA LEU A 815 9.78 18.79 41.78
C LEU A 815 10.65 17.55 41.97
N ILE A 816 10.34 16.43 41.30
CA ILE A 816 11.14 15.19 41.35
C ILE A 816 12.58 15.50 40.91
N MET A 817 12.76 16.14 39.76
CA MET A 817 14.09 16.48 39.25
C MET A 817 14.85 17.38 40.23
N GLY A 818 14.21 18.43 40.75
CA GLY A 818 14.86 19.35 41.68
C GLY A 818 15.22 18.71 43.03
N TRP A 819 14.36 17.83 43.56
CA TRP A 819 14.67 17.05 44.76
C TRP A 819 15.79 16.02 44.51
N LEU A 820 15.83 15.38 43.35
CA LEU A 820 16.91 14.46 42.98
C LEU A 820 18.26 15.19 42.83
N GLU A 821 18.27 16.33 42.13
CA GLU A 821 19.46 17.20 42.02
C GLU A 821 19.98 17.60 43.41
N PHE A 822 19.07 17.90 44.35
CA PHE A 822 19.43 18.18 45.74
C PHE A 822 19.93 16.96 46.52
N CYS A 823 19.29 15.79 46.35
CA CYS A 823 19.74 14.53 46.93
C CYS A 823 21.17 14.15 46.46
N ASP A 824 21.47 14.35 45.18
CA ASP A 824 22.81 14.10 44.64
C ASP A 824 23.86 15.02 45.30
N GLN A 825 23.48 16.24 45.68
CA GLN A 825 24.35 17.15 46.45
C GLN A 825 24.58 16.65 47.88
N ILE A 826 23.54 16.08 48.52
CA ILE A 826 23.66 15.47 49.85
C ILE A 826 24.63 14.28 49.80
N ASP A 827 24.54 13.41 48.79
CA ASP A 827 25.49 12.31 48.60
C ASP A 827 26.94 12.81 48.55
N ILE A 828 27.21 13.86 47.77
CA ILE A 828 28.54 14.48 47.68
C ILE A 828 28.99 15.04 49.04
N TYR A 829 28.07 15.62 49.81
CA TYR A 829 28.36 16.14 51.15
C TYR A 829 28.68 15.03 52.16
N LEU A 830 27.86 13.96 52.22
CA LEU A 830 28.07 12.82 53.11
C LEU A 830 29.40 12.11 52.82
N LEU A 831 29.80 12.02 51.54
CA LEU A 831 31.13 11.51 51.17
C LEU A 831 32.28 12.36 51.72
N LYS A 832 32.16 13.70 51.68
CA LYS A 832 33.16 14.61 52.27
C LYS A 832 33.18 14.52 53.80
N LEU A 833 32.01 14.40 54.42
CA LEU A 833 31.89 14.24 55.86
C LEU A 833 32.53 12.93 56.34
N ARG A 834 32.36 11.85 55.58
CA ARG A 834 33.04 10.56 55.84
C ARG A 834 34.56 10.68 55.85
N LEU A 835 35.14 11.40 54.90
CA LEU A 835 36.59 11.66 54.88
C LEU A 835 37.02 12.46 56.12
N ARG A 836 36.24 13.48 56.51
CA ARG A 836 36.50 14.29 57.71
C ARG A 836 36.46 13.46 58.99
N VAL A 837 35.50 12.54 59.14
CA VAL A 837 35.42 11.59 60.27
C VAL A 837 36.69 10.75 60.36
N LEU A 838 37.14 10.20 59.22
CA LEU A 838 38.37 9.41 59.16
C LEU A 838 39.63 10.23 59.51
N ASP A 839 39.71 11.48 59.04
CA ASP A 839 40.83 12.39 59.32
C ASP A 839 40.83 12.84 60.80
N ALA A 840 39.65 13.08 61.38
CA ALA A 840 39.50 13.43 62.79
C ALA A 840 39.91 12.28 63.71
N ASN A 841 39.63 11.02 63.33
CA ASN A 841 40.04 9.81 64.03
C ASN A 841 39.73 9.86 65.54
N GLY A 842 38.49 10.24 65.88
CA GLY A 842 38.00 10.37 67.26
C GLY A 842 38.62 11.52 68.08
N LYS A 843 39.33 12.47 67.45
CA LYS A 843 39.97 13.61 68.15
C LYS A 843 39.04 14.80 68.37
N SER A 844 38.09 15.02 67.47
CA SER A 844 37.30 16.25 67.43
C SER A 844 35.89 15.99 67.92
N ARG A 845 35.52 16.62 69.05
CA ARG A 845 34.14 16.59 69.56
C ARG A 845 33.16 17.36 68.66
N SER A 846 33.63 18.26 67.80
CA SER A 846 32.73 19.01 66.91
C SER A 846 32.10 18.13 65.83
N VAL A 847 32.76 17.03 65.42
CA VAL A 847 32.30 16.19 64.31
C VAL A 847 31.06 15.39 64.68
N ILE A 848 30.96 14.93 65.94
CA ILE A 848 29.77 14.23 66.41
C ILE A 848 28.57 15.18 66.57
N ASP A 849 28.81 16.42 67.01
CA ASP A 849 27.78 17.45 67.11
C ASP A 849 27.26 17.83 65.70
N GLU A 850 28.15 17.99 64.72
CA GLU A 850 27.81 18.20 63.30
C GLU A 850 26.98 17.04 62.72
N LEU A 851 27.37 15.79 62.98
CA LEU A 851 26.65 14.60 62.51
C LEU A 851 25.23 14.48 63.12
N LEU A 852 25.06 14.87 64.38
CA LEU A 852 23.75 14.88 65.04
C LEU A 852 22.86 16.01 64.51
N GLU A 853 23.43 17.18 64.25
CA GLU A 853 22.72 18.31 63.63
C GLU A 853 22.29 17.98 62.19
N ASP A 854 23.16 17.34 61.40
CA ASP A 854 22.83 16.86 60.07
C ASP A 854 21.70 15.82 60.11
N ALA A 855 21.74 14.86 61.06
CA ALA A 855 20.67 13.89 61.27
C ALA A 855 19.31 14.55 61.54
N THR A 856 19.27 15.63 62.33
CA THR A 856 18.03 16.40 62.53
C THR A 856 17.59 17.13 61.25
N THR A 857 18.53 17.59 60.44
CA THR A 857 18.26 18.26 59.17
C THR A 857 17.58 17.32 58.18
N TRP A 858 18.01 16.05 58.09
CA TRP A 858 17.35 15.03 57.23
C TRP A 858 15.90 14.78 57.62
N ILE A 859 15.61 14.73 58.93
CA ILE A 859 14.25 14.56 59.45
C ILE A 859 13.35 15.74 59.05
N HIS A 860 13.87 16.97 59.15
CA HIS A 860 13.14 18.17 58.74
C HIS A 860 12.85 18.19 57.23
N LEU A 861 13.84 17.83 56.40
CA LEU A 861 13.69 17.74 54.95
C LEU A 861 12.66 16.67 54.55
N ARG A 862 12.72 15.48 55.16
CA ARG A 862 11.75 14.40 54.94
C ARG A 862 10.33 14.81 55.34
N ARG A 863 10.18 15.50 56.49
CA ARG A 863 8.88 16.04 56.92
C ARG A 863 8.34 17.05 55.92
N GLY A 864 9.21 17.91 55.38
CA GLY A 864 8.89 18.85 54.32
C GLY A 864 8.37 18.16 53.06
N HIS A 865 9.14 17.20 52.52
CA HIS A 865 8.75 16.42 51.34
C HIS A 865 7.43 15.65 51.54
N ARG A 866 7.24 14.98 52.68
CA ARG A 866 5.96 14.32 53.00
C ARG A 866 4.79 15.31 53.00
N GLY A 867 4.99 16.49 53.59
CA GLY A 867 4.00 17.57 53.56
C GLY A 867 3.65 18.03 52.14
N GLN A 868 4.63 18.11 51.24
CA GLN A 868 4.40 18.40 49.82
C GLN A 868 3.55 17.32 49.14
N VAL A 869 3.92 16.05 49.32
CA VAL A 869 3.18 14.92 48.75
C VAL A 869 1.73 14.88 49.26
N ASP A 870 1.51 15.07 50.56
CA ASP A 870 0.17 15.06 51.14
C ASP A 870 -0.67 16.23 50.63
N THR A 871 -0.06 17.41 50.47
CA THR A 871 -0.73 18.58 49.90
C THR A 871 -1.12 18.36 48.43
N LEU A 872 -0.23 17.77 47.63
CA LEU A 872 -0.51 17.40 46.23
C LEU A 872 -1.63 16.36 46.13
N ARG A 873 -1.64 15.32 46.98
CA ARG A 873 -2.74 14.34 47.04
C ARG A 873 -4.06 14.98 47.39
N ASN A 874 -4.06 15.89 48.37
CA ASN A 874 -5.28 16.58 48.81
C ASN A 874 -5.80 17.53 47.72
N PHE A 875 -4.91 18.27 47.06
CA PHE A 875 -5.27 19.11 45.91
C PHE A 875 -5.83 18.26 44.77
N PHE A 876 -5.16 17.17 44.40
CA PHE A 876 -5.59 16.26 43.34
C PHE A 876 -6.99 15.68 43.62
N LYS A 877 -7.24 15.16 44.83
CA LYS A 877 -8.57 14.68 45.24
C LYS A 877 -9.62 15.80 45.21
N GLY A 878 -9.27 16.99 45.70
CA GLY A 878 -10.15 18.16 45.70
C GLY A 878 -10.51 18.62 44.29
N TYR A 879 -9.57 18.55 43.34
CA TYR A 879 -9.80 18.91 41.95
C TYR A 879 -10.65 17.85 41.22
N GLN A 880 -10.39 16.56 41.43
CA GLN A 880 -11.23 15.48 40.86
C GLN A 880 -12.70 15.57 41.30
N ASN A 881 -12.94 15.91 42.57
CA ASN A 881 -14.29 16.06 43.10
C ASN A 881 -15.07 17.25 42.51
N LYS A 882 -14.41 18.20 41.83
CA LYS A 882 -15.05 19.34 41.18
C LYS A 882 -15.57 19.05 39.76
N VAL A 883 -15.58 17.78 39.32
CA VAL A 883 -16.14 17.31 38.04
C VAL A 883 -15.49 17.97 36.81
N TYR A 884 -14.17 18.15 36.85
CA TYR A 884 -13.39 18.44 35.65
C TYR A 884 -12.96 17.09 35.04
N GLU A 885 -13.67 16.61 34.01
CA GLU A 885 -13.21 15.46 33.23
C GLU A 885 -11.90 15.82 32.52
N ASP A 886 -10.78 15.40 33.08
CA ASP A 886 -9.44 15.65 32.57
C ASP A 886 -8.69 14.33 32.42
N GLU A 887 -8.38 13.94 31.17
CA GLU A 887 -7.71 12.69 30.82
C GLU A 887 -6.35 12.51 31.55
N GLY A 888 -5.69 13.62 31.92
CA GLY A 888 -4.41 13.62 32.65
C GLY A 888 -4.48 13.10 34.10
N SER A 889 -5.69 12.92 34.64
CA SER A 889 -5.89 12.54 36.05
C SER A 889 -5.25 11.21 36.44
N LYS A 890 -5.23 10.21 35.54
CA LYS A 890 -4.63 8.89 35.83
C LYS A 890 -3.10 8.98 35.93
N LEU A 891 -2.48 9.82 35.11
CA LEU A 891 -1.03 10.00 35.08
C LEU A 891 -0.54 10.71 36.34
N VAL A 892 -1.18 11.82 36.72
CA VAL A 892 -0.80 12.61 37.90
C VAL A 892 -0.76 11.77 39.18
N ALA A 893 -1.74 10.90 39.41
CA ALA A 893 -1.75 10.04 40.60
C ALA A 893 -0.51 9.13 40.67
N SER A 894 -0.09 8.58 39.53
CA SER A 894 1.12 7.76 39.44
C SER A 894 2.40 8.59 39.64
N THR A 895 2.46 9.80 39.08
CA THR A 895 3.60 10.72 39.23
C THR A 895 3.74 11.22 40.67
N ILE A 896 2.64 11.47 41.39
CA ILE A 896 2.67 11.79 42.83
C ILE A 896 3.24 10.63 43.63
N GLN A 897 2.87 9.39 43.29
CA GLN A 897 3.39 8.20 43.96
C GLN A 897 4.88 7.97 43.65
N GLU A 898 5.30 8.22 42.41
CA GLU A 898 6.71 8.21 42.00
C GLU A 898 7.51 9.26 42.79
N PHE A 899 7.00 10.49 42.89
CA PHE A 899 7.62 11.56 43.68
C PHE A 899 7.76 11.18 45.16
N SER A 900 6.74 10.53 45.73
CA SER A 900 6.79 10.03 47.09
C SER A 900 7.87 8.97 47.27
N SER A 901 7.81 7.91 46.47
CA SER A 901 8.65 6.71 46.65
C SER A 901 10.11 6.94 46.30
N THR A 902 10.40 7.65 45.20
CA THR A 902 11.76 7.88 44.72
C THR A 902 12.58 8.70 45.72
N ILE A 903 12.01 9.80 46.22
CA ILE A 903 12.70 10.67 47.17
C ILE A 903 12.78 10.03 48.56
N GLN A 904 11.73 9.30 48.99
CA GLN A 904 11.76 8.57 50.26
C GLN A 904 12.88 7.53 50.28
N SER A 905 13.07 6.77 49.20
CA SER A 905 14.17 5.80 49.09
C SER A 905 15.55 6.44 49.22
N ARG A 906 15.75 7.66 48.69
CA ARG A 906 17.01 8.40 48.87
C ARG A 906 17.22 8.82 50.32
N PHE A 907 16.18 9.31 51.00
CA PHE A 907 16.28 9.64 52.42
C PHE A 907 16.55 8.43 53.31
N ASP A 908 15.97 7.27 53.00
CA ASP A 908 16.22 6.04 53.77
C ASP A 908 17.71 5.64 53.70
N LYS A 909 18.33 5.82 52.54
CA LYS A 909 19.77 5.64 52.36
C LYS A 909 20.60 6.67 53.14
N PHE A 910 20.18 7.95 53.14
CA PHE A 910 20.89 8.99 53.90
C PHE A 910 20.86 8.73 55.41
N ASP A 911 19.75 8.20 55.95
CA ASP A 911 19.68 7.80 57.36
C ASP A 911 20.63 6.65 57.68
N GLU A 912 20.74 5.65 56.79
CA GLU A 912 21.67 4.52 56.93
C GLU A 912 23.12 5.02 56.91
N ASP A 913 23.49 5.83 55.91
CA ASP A 913 24.83 6.40 55.76
C ASP A 913 25.19 7.31 56.95
N SER A 914 24.27 8.19 57.38
CA SER A 914 24.46 9.07 58.53
C SER A 914 24.62 8.27 59.83
N SER A 915 23.82 7.22 60.02
CA SER A 915 23.92 6.35 61.21
C SER A 915 25.24 5.58 61.22
N ALA A 916 25.70 5.09 60.07
CA ALA A 916 26.99 4.42 59.95
C ALA A 916 28.16 5.36 60.28
N LEU A 917 28.09 6.63 59.87
CA LEU A 917 29.10 7.64 60.22
C LEU A 917 29.11 7.97 61.72
N ILE A 918 27.94 8.11 62.34
CA ILE A 918 27.82 8.33 63.79
C ILE A 918 28.43 7.15 64.56
N GLN A 919 28.11 5.91 64.17
CA GLN A 919 28.68 4.71 64.79
C GLN A 919 30.19 4.62 64.59
N LEU A 920 30.69 4.94 63.39
CA LEU A 920 32.12 4.95 63.10
C LEU A 920 32.86 5.95 64.00
N GLU A 921 32.38 7.19 64.11
CA GLU A 921 33.01 8.20 64.97
C GLU A 921 32.93 7.82 66.45
N PHE A 922 31.81 7.25 66.90
CA PHE A 922 31.67 6.74 68.27
C PHE A 922 32.69 5.63 68.57
N ASN A 923 32.86 4.67 67.65
CA ASN A 923 33.83 3.60 67.77
C ASN A 923 35.27 4.14 67.81
N LEU A 924 35.63 5.08 66.92
CA LEU A 924 36.95 5.71 66.90
C LEU A 924 37.24 6.49 68.19
N THR A 925 36.23 7.22 68.70
CA THR A 925 36.32 7.95 69.97
C THR A 925 36.50 7.01 71.16
N SER A 926 35.74 5.91 71.21
CA SER A 926 35.84 4.90 72.28
C SER A 926 37.20 4.21 72.30
N ILE A 927 37.72 3.79 71.14
CA ILE A 927 39.07 3.22 71.00
C ILE A 927 40.11 4.19 71.54
N ARG A 928 39.99 5.47 71.19
CA ARG A 928 40.92 6.51 71.62
C ARG A 928 40.85 6.77 73.13
N GLU A 929 39.66 6.84 73.72
CA GLU A 929 39.49 7.00 75.16
C GLU A 929 40.07 5.80 75.95
N SER A 930 39.88 4.58 75.43
CA SER A 930 40.48 3.36 75.99
C SER A 930 42.01 3.41 75.95
N GLN A 931 42.62 3.81 74.83
CA GLN A 931 44.08 4.01 74.74
C GLN A 931 44.58 5.09 75.71
N LYS A 932 43.85 6.20 75.83
CA LYS A 932 44.17 7.28 76.78
C LYS A 932 44.11 6.79 78.23
N SER A 933 43.08 6.02 78.59
CA SER A 933 42.93 5.40 79.91
C SER A 933 44.07 4.44 80.23
N ASN A 934 44.47 3.58 79.28
CA ASN A 934 45.60 2.68 79.45
C ASN A 934 46.93 3.44 79.68
N SER A 935 47.15 4.56 78.99
CA SER A 935 48.33 5.42 79.22
C SER A 935 48.33 6.09 80.60
N LEU A 936 47.15 6.48 81.11
CA LEU A 936 46.94 7.01 82.46
C LEU A 936 47.18 5.95 83.53
N SER A 937 46.72 4.72 83.31
CA SER A 937 46.96 3.56 84.18
C SER A 937 48.45 3.21 84.29
N ILE A 938 49.20 3.24 83.17
CA ILE A 938 50.66 3.07 83.17
C ILE A 938 51.36 4.17 83.99
N SER A 939 50.84 5.40 83.93
CA SER A 939 51.37 6.52 84.72
C SER A 939 51.07 6.36 86.23
N MET A 940 49.89 5.86 86.59
CA MET A 940 49.54 5.52 87.98
C MET A 940 50.42 4.39 88.54
N LYS A 941 50.77 3.38 87.74
CA LYS A 941 51.70 2.30 88.17
C LYS A 941 53.09 2.82 88.56
N ARG A 942 53.56 3.92 87.95
CA ARG A 942 54.83 4.58 88.34
C ARG A 942 54.72 5.32 89.67
N LEU A 943 53.54 5.85 90.00
CA LEU A 943 53.27 6.55 91.26
C LEU A 943 53.25 5.57 92.45
N SER A 944 52.74 4.35 92.27
CA SER A 944 52.78 3.26 93.27
C SER A 944 54.21 2.80 93.62
N TRP A 945 55.24 3.20 92.87
CA TRP A 945 56.63 2.93 93.26
C TRP A 945 57.08 3.77 94.46
N ILE A 946 56.47 4.95 94.66
CA ILE A 946 56.76 5.82 95.80
C ILE A 946 56.35 5.12 97.11
N THR A 947 55.21 4.41 97.12
CA THR A 947 54.76 3.65 98.30
C THR A 947 55.73 2.55 98.75
N PHE A 948 56.53 1.96 97.86
CA PHE A 948 57.53 0.95 98.26
C PHE A 948 58.73 1.53 99.04
N VAL A 949 59.02 2.83 98.87
CA VAL A 949 60.08 3.52 99.64
C VAL A 949 59.52 4.06 100.95
N PHE A 950 58.31 4.61 100.93
CA PHE A 950 57.73 5.25 102.11
C PHE A 950 57.13 4.26 103.11
N LEU A 951 56.52 3.14 102.67
CA LEU A 951 55.89 2.17 103.58
C LEU A 951 56.87 1.58 104.61
N PRO A 952 58.08 1.12 104.25
CA PRO A 952 59.06 0.61 105.22
C PRO A 952 59.55 1.71 106.17
N LEU A 953 59.78 2.92 105.65
CA LEU A 953 60.17 4.08 106.44
C LEU A 953 59.09 4.46 107.46
N THR A 954 57.82 4.44 107.07
CA THR A 954 56.70 4.67 108.00
C THR A 954 56.54 3.54 109.01
N PHE A 955 56.80 2.28 108.64
CA PHE A 955 56.76 1.16 109.59
C PHE A 955 57.87 1.27 110.64
N VAL A 956 59.11 1.57 110.24
CA VAL A 956 60.22 1.79 111.18
C VAL A 956 59.95 3.04 112.04
N SER A 957 59.43 4.11 111.45
CA SER A 957 59.01 5.30 112.21
C SER A 957 57.91 4.98 113.23
N GLY A 958 56.97 4.09 112.91
CA GLY A 958 55.93 3.63 113.83
C GLY A 958 56.47 2.74 114.94
N LEU A 959 57.40 1.83 114.62
CA LEU A 959 58.01 0.90 115.59
C LEU A 959 58.84 1.62 116.66
N PHE A 960 59.53 2.70 116.30
CA PHE A 960 60.31 3.54 117.23
C PHE A 960 59.49 4.71 117.80
N GLY A 961 58.35 5.07 117.18
CA GLY A 961 57.46 6.14 117.65
C GLY A 961 56.36 5.66 118.61
N MET A 962 56.02 4.37 118.59
CA MET A 962 55.14 3.74 119.57
C MET A 962 56.00 3.13 120.68
N ASN A 963 55.63 3.36 121.95
CA ASN A 963 56.32 2.81 123.13
C ASN A 963 56.12 1.28 123.21
N VAL A 964 56.77 0.53 122.32
CA VAL A 964 56.77 -0.93 122.32
C VAL A 964 57.73 -1.36 123.42
N ASN A 965 57.21 -2.11 124.42
CA ASN A 965 57.96 -2.56 125.61
C ASN A 965 59.27 -3.34 125.33
N ILE A 966 59.52 -3.74 124.08
CA ILE A 966 60.78 -4.36 123.62
C ILE A 966 61.96 -3.36 123.56
N LEU A 967 61.70 -2.03 123.56
CA LEU A 967 62.71 -0.97 123.51
C LEU A 967 62.76 -0.13 124.80
N ALA A 968 62.37 -0.71 125.94
CA ALA A 968 62.18 0.00 127.21
C ALA A 968 63.44 0.71 127.76
N ASP A 969 64.64 0.30 127.34
CA ASP A 969 65.91 0.87 127.80
C ASP A 969 66.37 2.12 127.03
N ASN A 970 65.49 2.74 126.21
CA ASN A 970 65.79 3.93 125.39
C ASN A 970 67.10 3.79 124.57
N PRO A 971 67.13 2.93 123.54
CA PRO A 971 68.31 2.76 122.72
C PRO A 971 68.71 4.07 122.01
N PRO A 972 70.01 4.33 121.80
CA PRO A 972 70.48 5.52 121.11
C PRO A 972 69.85 5.67 119.71
N TRP A 973 69.60 6.92 119.31
CA TRP A 973 68.90 7.28 118.05
C TRP A 973 69.51 6.64 116.78
N TRP A 974 70.78 6.23 116.79
CA TRP A 974 71.43 5.60 115.63
C TRP A 974 70.89 4.19 115.30
N TRP A 975 70.21 3.51 116.24
CA TRP A 975 69.56 2.21 115.94
C TRP A 975 68.44 2.33 114.91
N TYR A 976 67.76 3.48 114.85
CA TYR A 976 66.79 3.79 113.81
C TYR A 976 67.42 3.72 112.42
N LEU A 977 68.65 4.23 112.25
CA LEU A 977 69.34 4.22 110.95
C LEU A 977 69.68 2.80 110.50
N ILE A 978 70.01 1.90 111.43
CA ILE A 978 70.32 0.50 111.12
C ILE A 978 69.05 -0.25 110.72
N PHE A 979 67.96 -0.12 111.48
CA PHE A 979 66.69 -0.75 111.12
C PHE A 979 66.11 -0.18 109.82
N MET A 980 66.22 1.14 109.62
CA MET A 980 65.85 1.80 108.37
C MET A 980 66.65 1.22 107.20
N SER A 981 67.97 1.17 107.29
CA SER A 981 68.83 0.61 106.24
C SER A 981 68.54 -0.87 105.96
N GLY A 982 68.31 -1.67 107.01
CA GLY A 982 67.97 -3.09 106.88
C GLY A 982 66.62 -3.33 106.20
N THR A 983 65.57 -2.62 106.62
CA THR A 983 64.22 -2.72 106.03
C THR A 983 64.14 -2.14 104.62
N LEU A 984 64.85 -1.05 104.32
CA LEU A 984 64.99 -0.53 102.96
C LEU A 984 65.76 -1.51 102.07
N SER A 985 66.83 -2.13 102.56
CA SER A 985 67.57 -3.13 101.78
C SER A 985 66.73 -4.37 101.49
N LEU A 986 65.96 -4.85 102.48
CA LEU A 986 65.05 -5.99 102.30
C LEU A 986 63.94 -5.68 101.29
N THR A 987 63.29 -4.51 101.42
CA THR A 987 62.23 -4.09 100.50
C THR A 987 62.75 -3.79 99.10
N MET A 988 63.97 -3.25 98.97
CA MET A 988 64.64 -3.06 97.69
C MET A 988 65.04 -4.40 97.06
N LEU A 989 65.44 -5.39 97.86
CA LEU A 989 65.71 -6.74 97.39
C LEU A 989 64.44 -7.42 96.89
N VAL A 990 63.35 -7.39 97.67
CA VAL A 990 62.02 -7.87 97.26
C VAL A 990 61.57 -7.19 95.96
N TRP A 991 61.71 -5.87 95.87
CA TRP A 991 61.41 -5.09 94.68
C TRP A 991 62.26 -5.48 93.47
N LEU A 992 63.57 -5.68 93.64
CA LEU A 992 64.45 -6.16 92.58
C LEU A 992 64.05 -7.56 92.10
N THR A 993 63.66 -8.47 93.01
CA THR A 993 63.13 -9.79 92.64
C THR A 993 61.82 -9.71 91.86
N CYS A 994 60.84 -8.92 92.31
CA CYS A 994 59.58 -8.72 91.59
C CYS A 994 59.80 -8.06 90.23
N ARG A 995 60.73 -7.09 90.14
CA ARG A 995 61.09 -6.42 88.88
C ARG A 995 61.82 -7.35 87.90
N LYS A 996 62.68 -8.24 88.40
CA LYS A 996 63.48 -9.16 87.56
C LYS A 996 62.68 -10.39 87.10
N TYR A 997 61.60 -10.74 87.82
CA TYR A 997 60.71 -11.84 87.49
C TYR A 997 59.23 -11.38 87.48
N PRO A 998 58.76 -10.69 86.43
CA PRO A 998 57.35 -10.27 86.32
C PRO A 998 56.38 -11.46 86.32
N ALA A 999 56.81 -12.64 85.85
CA ALA A 999 56.01 -13.87 85.88
C ALA A 999 55.82 -14.46 87.30
N LEU A 1000 56.47 -13.90 88.33
CA LEU A 1000 56.28 -14.32 89.71
C LEU A 1000 54.99 -13.74 90.29
N GLU A 1001 54.58 -12.55 89.84
CA GLU A 1001 53.31 -11.91 90.19
C GLU A 1001 52.13 -12.72 89.64
N ASP A 1002 52.20 -13.15 88.37
CA ASP A 1002 51.21 -14.04 87.75
C ASP A 1002 51.13 -15.42 88.43
N LYS A 1003 52.27 -15.96 88.90
CA LYS A 1003 52.32 -17.25 89.62
C LYS A 1003 51.79 -17.15 91.05
N VAL A 1004 51.98 -16.01 91.71
CA VAL A 1004 51.44 -15.71 93.04
C VAL A 1004 49.93 -15.47 92.94
N ASP A 1005 49.46 -14.73 91.94
CA ASP A 1005 48.04 -14.55 91.60
C ASP A 1005 47.35 -15.87 91.22
N ALA A 1006 48.07 -16.77 90.55
CA ALA A 1006 47.56 -18.12 90.23
C ALA A 1006 47.51 -19.05 91.44
N LYS A 1007 48.43 -18.92 92.43
CA LYS A 1007 48.43 -19.71 93.68
C LYS A 1007 47.45 -19.18 94.74
N LEU A 1008 47.17 -17.87 94.72
CA LEU A 1008 46.18 -17.19 95.55
C LEU A 1008 44.83 -17.03 94.85
N SER A 1009 44.56 -17.79 93.78
CA SER A 1009 43.32 -17.71 93.00
C SER A 1009 42.06 -18.00 93.81
N TRP A 1010 42.17 -18.61 95.00
CA TRP A 1010 41.07 -18.85 95.94
C TRP A 1010 40.57 -17.58 96.66
N LEU A 1011 41.29 -16.45 96.58
CA LEU A 1011 40.92 -15.14 97.13
C LEU A 1011 40.20 -14.23 96.11
N LYS A 1012 40.05 -14.64 94.84
CA LYS A 1012 39.28 -13.87 93.86
C LYS A 1012 37.77 -14.08 94.12
N PRO A 1013 36.98 -13.01 94.36
CA PRO A 1013 35.54 -13.15 94.45
C PRO A 1013 34.99 -13.67 93.12
N ASN A 1014 34.26 -14.77 93.20
CA ASN A 1014 33.63 -15.46 92.08
C ASN A 1014 32.44 -14.65 91.52
N HIS A 1015 32.71 -13.52 90.86
CA HIS A 1015 31.67 -12.77 90.14
C HIS A 1015 32.24 -12.14 88.87
N ALA A 1016 32.16 -12.91 87.77
CA ALA A 1016 31.96 -12.43 86.39
C ALA A 1016 32.16 -13.55 85.33
N GLY A 1017 32.52 -14.79 85.71
CA GLY A 1017 32.72 -15.88 84.74
C GLY A 1017 31.50 -16.79 84.49
N LYS A 1018 30.47 -16.73 85.36
CA LYS A 1018 29.34 -17.68 85.30
C LYS A 1018 28.13 -17.18 84.52
N LYS A 1019 28.05 -15.88 84.19
CA LYS A 1019 26.94 -15.30 83.42
C LYS A 1019 27.21 -15.22 81.91
N ILE A 1020 28.45 -15.43 81.48
CA ILE A 1020 28.83 -15.38 80.05
C ILE A 1020 28.68 -16.78 79.42
N ARG A 1021 29.04 -17.86 80.13
CA ARG A 1021 28.84 -19.23 79.61
C ARG A 1021 27.37 -19.63 79.46
N ASP A 1022 26.50 -19.17 80.36
CA ASP A 1022 25.07 -19.50 80.26
C ASP A 1022 24.38 -18.72 79.12
N VAL A 1023 24.85 -17.50 78.80
CA VAL A 1023 24.34 -16.70 77.66
C VAL A 1023 24.91 -17.18 76.32
N GLU A 1024 26.14 -17.65 76.30
CA GLU A 1024 26.79 -18.21 75.10
C GLU A 1024 26.22 -19.60 74.75
N LEU A 1025 25.80 -20.40 75.75
CA LEU A 1025 25.08 -21.66 75.55
C LEU A 1025 23.63 -21.45 75.08
N ASP A 1026 22.94 -20.40 75.55
CA ASP A 1026 21.60 -20.04 75.04
C ASP A 1026 21.64 -19.53 73.60
N LEU A 1027 22.62 -18.68 73.24
CA LEU A 1027 22.80 -18.17 71.87
C LEU A 1027 23.17 -19.27 70.86
N LEU A 1028 24.06 -20.21 71.25
CA LEU A 1028 24.42 -21.36 70.40
C LEU A 1028 23.28 -22.39 70.28
N SER A 1029 22.34 -22.43 71.23
CA SER A 1029 21.16 -23.30 71.16
C SER A 1029 20.05 -22.73 70.25
N GLN A 1030 19.93 -21.40 70.15
CA GLN A 1030 19.03 -20.72 69.20
C GLN A 1030 19.55 -20.79 67.76
N GLU A 1031 20.85 -20.62 67.54
CA GLU A 1031 21.46 -20.73 66.19
C GLU A 1031 21.38 -22.14 65.57
N ARG A 1032 21.15 -23.18 66.39
CA ARG A 1032 20.95 -24.58 65.92
C ARG A 1032 19.48 -24.95 65.66
N LYS A 1033 18.52 -24.09 66.03
CA LYS A 1033 17.08 -24.29 65.73
C LYS A 1033 16.61 -23.50 64.49
N ASP A 1034 17.33 -22.45 64.12
CA ASP A 1034 17.03 -21.62 62.93
C ASP A 1034 17.96 -21.91 61.73
N ARG A 1035 18.80 -22.95 61.81
CA ARG A 1035 19.33 -23.69 60.66
C ARG A 1035 18.63 -25.03 60.58
#